data_AF-A0A944MNI0-F1
#
_entry.id   AF-A0A944MNI0-F1
#
_cell.length_a   1.000
_cell.length_b   1.000
_cell.length_c   1.000
_cell.angle_alpha   90.00
_cell.angle_beta   90.00
_cell.angle_gamma   90.00
#
_symmetry.space_group_name_H-M   'P 1'
#
loop_
_entity.id
_entity.type
_entity.pdbx_description
1 polymer ?
#
loop_
_entity_poly.entity_id
_entity_poly.type
_entity_poly.pdbx_seq_one_letter_code
_entity_poly.pdbx_strand_id
1 'polypeptide(L)'
;MIILSIPFLDENFVKNQPNYEWREYRLDFNENYQNFPTKLINKKTIITIREPKEGGKFNHTNKIKYYQKVIEKYDCLVDCEITLFNDFSQIKAKNLILSFHSFNNKIDFDKLEKIIEKSNKIPAKFLKIALKIENYSDFTKLTKIFQKSNKPIIFTGMGKLGKISRILHTHFGAVGTFVGLDDYQTATGQLTVTEAETYNLSTISQKTKIGGIIGGKQVEKSLGINFYNHYFQQHKIDAIYLPFNVENLTDFLNWQNSQNCFGFSVTMPFKTELTENPINLFLPKSRKYFNTDAVAFEKSIKFLKISKNEKILIYGSGGTAKTALSIFQNQAYSAGRNLTKIKKLAEKFNCKIAVPNQKFDVIINCTPIGMNGEDFLKKTKLQIAKKIIDLPYSNTKTLLIQKCEEEKTKFVNGKTFWKWQAEKQLSEFKKELIKKEENMNPVEIILKKRNRERLSKKELTFFIESYLNNEIPEYQMSAFLMAIFFGNMEVDEVQALTDVYIKSGNQITFPKTMNTVDKHSSGGVGDKITIPLAPIVAACGAKIPMISGRGLGHTGGTLDKLESIPNLRTNYKENEFKKIVEKVGFSIISQSEKLVPADRRIYALRDVTATVESLPLITASIMSKKIAEGAQNLVIDLKVGDGAFIKNMETAQNLGNLLAQTGKNFGQNVTVIYTNMNAPLGNYVGNSLEIMESIEYLQGKRVTDIHEITKKLAVEMLLLTKIAKDQTEAGEMIEKVIDDGSALEKFRQFIEAQNGNPQVCDDTSLLPQAKFQIPIIAKKSGWIKAINSQQIGYALIDIDAGRKTLNSKLNYASGAFLPYKIGDKITENSVLGKVFCDDKILGELVAKKISKCYAFSQTKVEKEKLILGILK
;
A
#
# COMPACT_ATOMS: atom_id res chain seq x y z
N MET A 1 19.09 3.86 -17.77
CA MET A 1 19.71 4.10 -19.10
C MET A 1 19.60 5.58 -19.43
N ILE A 2 20.72 6.29 -19.51
CA ILE A 2 20.74 7.71 -19.90
C ILE A 2 21.22 7.80 -21.34
N ILE A 3 20.36 8.30 -22.24
CA ILE A 3 20.61 8.31 -23.68
C ILE A 3 20.96 9.72 -24.12
N LEU A 4 22.18 9.94 -24.60
CA LEU A 4 22.56 11.20 -25.22
C LEU A 4 22.05 11.26 -26.66
N SER A 5 21.14 12.19 -26.95
CA SER A 5 20.62 12.45 -28.29
C SER A 5 21.51 13.45 -29.02
N ILE A 6 22.07 13.03 -30.15
CA ILE A 6 23.01 13.79 -30.96
C ILE A 6 22.40 13.96 -32.37
N PRO A 7 22.14 15.20 -32.83
CA PRO A 7 21.75 15.45 -34.21
C PRO A 7 22.92 15.18 -35.16
N PHE A 8 22.65 14.52 -36.28
CA PHE A 8 23.64 14.41 -37.35
C PHE A 8 23.57 15.69 -38.19
N LEU A 9 24.56 16.57 -38.01
CA LEU A 9 24.73 17.78 -38.84
C LEU A 9 25.78 17.52 -39.92
N ASP A 10 26.96 17.06 -39.51
CA ASP A 10 28.04 16.58 -40.36
C ASP A 10 28.93 15.58 -39.60
N GLU A 11 29.92 15.01 -40.27
CA GLU A 11 30.83 14.00 -39.70
C GLU A 11 31.72 14.56 -38.57
N ASN A 12 32.21 15.80 -38.69
CA ASN A 12 33.07 16.41 -37.69
C ASN A 12 32.27 16.73 -36.42
N PHE A 13 31.04 17.19 -36.58
CA PHE A 13 30.14 17.49 -35.48
C PHE A 13 29.93 16.26 -34.60
N VAL A 14 29.52 15.11 -35.15
CA VAL A 14 29.18 13.92 -34.34
C VAL A 14 30.39 13.24 -33.70
N LYS A 15 31.59 13.40 -34.26
CA LYS A 15 32.84 12.85 -33.69
C LYS A 15 33.28 13.59 -32.42
N ASN A 16 32.96 14.87 -32.32
CA ASN A 16 33.44 15.74 -31.25
C ASN A 16 32.45 15.88 -30.07
N GLN A 17 31.54 14.91 -29.90
CA GLN A 17 30.49 14.97 -28.87
C GLN A 17 30.85 14.18 -27.60
N PRO A 18 30.26 14.54 -26.44
CA PRO A 18 30.49 13.84 -25.18
C PRO A 18 30.26 12.34 -25.29
N ASN A 19 31.13 11.56 -24.64
CA ASN A 19 31.03 10.11 -24.67
C ASN A 19 30.03 9.62 -23.62
N TYR A 20 28.88 9.12 -24.09
CA TYR A 20 27.87 8.47 -23.26
C TYR A 20 27.78 6.98 -23.60
N GLU A 21 27.44 6.18 -22.59
CA GLU A 21 27.27 4.73 -22.74
C GLU A 21 26.20 4.41 -23.80
N TRP A 22 25.07 5.11 -23.74
CA TRP A 22 23.98 5.02 -24.71
C TRP A 22 23.88 6.32 -25.49
N ARG A 23 23.89 6.21 -26.82
CA ARG A 23 23.80 7.36 -27.74
C ARG A 23 22.70 7.14 -28.76
N GLU A 24 21.84 8.14 -28.92
CA GLU A 24 20.91 8.23 -30.03
C GLU A 24 21.50 9.17 -31.08
N TYR A 25 21.65 8.70 -32.31
CA TYR A 25 21.94 9.57 -33.45
C TYR A 25 20.64 9.87 -34.20
N ARG A 26 20.26 11.14 -34.19
CA ARG A 26 19.12 11.69 -34.94
C ARG A 26 19.59 11.98 -36.35
N LEU A 27 19.53 10.97 -37.21
CA LEU A 27 20.00 11.09 -38.59
C LEU A 27 19.03 11.91 -39.46
N ASP A 28 17.81 12.10 -38.98
CA ASP A 28 16.78 12.94 -39.58
C ASP A 28 17.08 14.44 -39.60
N PHE A 29 18.27 14.84 -39.13
CA PHE A 29 18.77 16.22 -39.15
C PHE A 29 19.66 16.53 -40.36
N ASN A 30 19.92 15.55 -41.23
CA ASN A 30 20.68 15.72 -42.47
C ASN A 30 20.02 14.92 -43.61
N GLU A 31 19.77 15.57 -44.75
CA GLU A 31 19.18 14.93 -45.94
C GLU A 31 20.00 13.70 -46.41
N ASN A 32 21.32 13.77 -46.30
CA ASN A 32 22.27 12.73 -46.66
C ASN A 32 22.59 11.79 -45.47
N TYR A 33 21.56 11.35 -44.74
CA TYR A 33 21.69 10.49 -43.56
C TYR A 33 22.53 9.20 -43.78
N GLN A 34 22.61 8.73 -45.03
CA GLN A 34 23.38 7.56 -45.42
C GLN A 34 24.90 7.76 -45.26
N ASN A 35 25.37 9.01 -45.24
CA ASN A 35 26.77 9.38 -45.05
C ASN A 35 27.20 9.39 -43.57
N PHE A 36 26.32 8.98 -42.65
CA PHE A 36 26.67 8.90 -41.24
C PHE A 36 27.91 8.01 -41.02
N PRO A 37 28.92 8.45 -40.24
CA PRO A 37 30.14 7.68 -39.98
C PRO A 37 29.83 6.40 -39.19
N THR A 38 29.54 5.31 -39.90
CA THR A 38 29.09 4.04 -39.31
C THR A 38 30.06 3.41 -38.29
N LYS A 39 31.33 3.83 -38.28
CA LYS A 39 32.31 3.46 -37.24
C LYS A 39 31.90 3.92 -35.82
N LEU A 40 31.00 4.90 -35.70
CA LEU A 40 30.46 5.36 -34.43
C LEU A 40 29.30 4.49 -33.90
N ILE A 41 28.79 3.55 -34.70
CA ILE A 41 27.67 2.67 -34.34
C ILE A 41 28.19 1.44 -33.59
N ASN A 42 27.54 1.13 -32.47
CA ASN A 42 27.76 -0.11 -31.72
C ASN A 42 26.44 -0.61 -31.09
N LYS A 43 26.51 -1.69 -30.31
CA LYS A 43 25.35 -2.33 -29.67
C LYS A 43 24.54 -1.43 -28.70
N LYS A 44 25.11 -0.30 -28.25
CA LYS A 44 24.45 0.70 -27.38
C LYS A 44 24.10 1.99 -28.13
N THR A 45 24.09 1.94 -29.45
CA THR A 45 23.64 3.03 -30.32
C THR A 45 22.15 2.86 -30.65
N ILE A 46 21.41 3.96 -30.63
CA ILE A 46 20.04 4.07 -31.14
C ILE A 46 20.09 4.91 -32.41
N ILE A 47 19.61 4.38 -33.53
CA ILE A 47 19.46 5.15 -34.78
C ILE A 47 18.01 5.58 -34.91
N THR A 48 17.79 6.87 -35.14
CA THR A 48 16.46 7.45 -35.31
C THR A 48 16.42 8.22 -36.62
N ILE A 49 15.47 7.84 -37.48
CA ILE A 49 15.13 8.51 -38.73
C ILE A 49 13.61 8.76 -38.72
N ARG A 50 13.23 10.02 -38.56
CA ARG A 50 11.86 10.49 -38.54
C ARG A 50 11.58 11.37 -39.75
N GLU A 51 10.42 11.19 -40.34
CA GLU A 51 9.89 12.12 -41.33
C GLU A 51 9.30 13.36 -40.64
N PRO A 52 9.01 14.45 -41.36
CA PRO A 52 8.44 15.67 -40.78
C PRO A 52 7.14 15.42 -40.00
N LYS A 53 6.31 14.48 -40.47
CA LYS A 53 5.08 14.07 -39.77
C LYS A 53 5.30 13.37 -38.42
N GLU A 54 6.50 12.83 -38.20
CA GLU A 54 6.97 12.16 -36.97
C GLU A 54 7.86 13.10 -36.11
N GLY A 55 8.03 14.36 -36.53
CA GLY A 55 8.88 15.35 -35.87
C GLY A 55 10.36 15.34 -36.30
N GLY A 56 10.68 14.80 -37.48
CA GLY A 56 11.99 14.96 -38.13
C GLY A 56 12.08 16.19 -39.04
N LYS A 57 13.25 16.45 -39.66
CA LYS A 57 13.45 17.64 -40.50
C LYS A 57 13.22 17.39 -41.99
N PHE A 58 13.55 16.20 -42.49
CA PHE A 58 13.55 15.90 -43.93
C PHE A 58 12.75 14.64 -44.25
N ASN A 59 12.25 14.54 -45.49
CA ASN A 59 11.61 13.34 -45.99
C ASN A 59 12.69 12.32 -46.39
N HIS A 60 12.65 11.13 -45.81
CA HIS A 60 13.65 10.09 -46.05
C HIS A 60 13.00 8.84 -46.64
N THR A 61 13.36 8.50 -47.88
CA THR A 61 12.98 7.21 -48.48
C THR A 61 13.92 6.10 -48.02
N ASN A 62 13.44 4.86 -48.00
CA ASN A 62 14.23 3.65 -47.71
C ASN A 62 14.84 3.52 -46.30
N LYS A 63 14.30 4.22 -45.27
CA LYS A 63 14.80 4.13 -43.88
C LYS A 63 14.86 2.70 -43.32
N ILE A 64 13.90 1.84 -43.69
CA ILE A 64 13.84 0.43 -43.25
C ILE A 64 15.03 -0.38 -43.77
N LYS A 65 15.39 -0.22 -45.05
CA LYS A 65 16.55 -0.88 -45.66
C LYS A 65 17.85 -0.42 -44.98
N TYR A 66 17.93 0.86 -44.61
CA TYR A 66 19.07 1.38 -43.84
C TYR A 66 19.13 0.76 -42.43
N TYR A 67 18.00 0.70 -41.71
CA TYR A 67 17.92 0.05 -40.40
C TYR A 67 18.38 -1.41 -40.44
N GLN A 68 17.92 -2.20 -41.41
CA GLN A 68 18.37 -3.59 -41.60
C GLN A 68 19.90 -3.67 -41.76
N LYS A 69 20.46 -2.85 -42.66
CA LYS A 69 21.90 -2.80 -42.92
C LYS A 69 22.73 -2.50 -41.66
N VAL A 70 22.32 -1.52 -40.85
CA VAL A 70 23.08 -1.15 -39.64
C VAL A 70 22.87 -2.15 -38.50
N ILE A 71 21.69 -2.76 -38.39
CA ILE A 71 21.42 -3.80 -37.39
C ILE A 71 22.25 -5.06 -37.68
N GLU A 72 22.27 -5.52 -38.93
CA GLU A 72 23.04 -6.71 -39.33
C GLU A 72 24.53 -6.55 -39.03
N LYS A 73 25.07 -5.35 -39.21
CA LYS A 73 26.50 -5.09 -39.04
C LYS A 73 26.91 -4.76 -37.61
N TYR A 74 26.07 -4.06 -36.84
CA TYR A 74 26.45 -3.46 -35.55
C TYR A 74 25.60 -3.88 -34.35
N ASP A 75 24.51 -4.63 -34.57
CA ASP A 75 23.54 -5.05 -33.55
C ASP A 75 23.01 -3.88 -32.68
N CYS A 76 22.82 -2.72 -33.31
CA CYS A 76 22.32 -1.51 -32.66
C CYS A 76 20.78 -1.52 -32.50
N LEU A 77 20.22 -0.50 -31.84
CA LEU A 77 18.78 -0.29 -31.74
C LEU A 77 18.28 0.73 -32.77
N VAL A 78 17.02 0.62 -33.15
CA VAL A 78 16.34 1.60 -34.03
C VAL A 78 15.01 2.05 -33.42
N ASP A 79 14.70 3.35 -33.55
CA ASP A 79 13.44 3.95 -33.08
C ASP A 79 12.42 4.02 -34.21
N CYS A 80 11.24 3.44 -33.98
CA CYS A 80 10.14 3.38 -34.95
C CYS A 80 8.80 3.71 -34.30
N GLU A 81 8.02 4.60 -34.93
CA GLU A 81 6.69 5.02 -34.46
C GLU A 81 5.69 3.86 -34.53
N ILE A 82 5.00 3.55 -33.42
CA ILE A 82 4.10 2.40 -33.29
C ILE A 82 2.94 2.40 -34.30
N THR A 83 2.56 3.57 -34.82
CA THR A 83 1.51 3.70 -35.84
C THR A 83 1.93 3.14 -37.19
N LEU A 84 3.22 3.04 -37.48
CA LEU A 84 3.78 2.56 -38.74
C LEU A 84 4.26 1.10 -38.66
N PHE A 85 3.84 0.32 -37.65
CA PHE A 85 4.36 -1.03 -37.38
C PHE A 85 4.39 -1.98 -38.57
N ASN A 86 3.39 -1.93 -39.44
CA ASN A 86 3.31 -2.79 -40.61
C ASN A 86 4.55 -2.63 -41.53
N ASP A 87 5.16 -1.45 -41.54
CA ASP A 87 6.29 -1.09 -42.41
C ASP A 87 7.64 -1.60 -41.90
N PHE A 88 7.71 -2.06 -40.64
CA PHE A 88 8.96 -2.49 -40.00
C PHE A 88 8.86 -3.82 -39.25
N SER A 89 7.86 -4.63 -39.60
CA SER A 89 7.70 -6.01 -39.12
C SER A 89 8.92 -6.92 -39.40
N GLN A 90 9.75 -6.55 -40.37
CA GLN A 90 10.98 -7.26 -40.74
C GLN A 90 12.17 -7.00 -39.79
N ILE A 91 12.05 -6.07 -38.83
CA ILE A 91 13.12 -5.74 -37.89
C ILE A 91 13.09 -6.72 -36.71
N LYS A 92 14.26 -7.27 -36.33
CA LYS A 92 14.39 -8.18 -35.18
C LYS A 92 13.92 -7.49 -33.90
N ALA A 93 13.04 -8.15 -33.14
CA ALA A 93 12.45 -7.61 -31.90
C ALA A 93 13.49 -7.07 -30.90
N LYS A 94 14.65 -7.74 -30.76
CA LYS A 94 15.73 -7.33 -29.87
C LYS A 94 16.39 -5.99 -30.25
N ASN A 95 16.22 -5.54 -31.49
CA ASN A 95 16.80 -4.30 -32.02
C ASN A 95 15.77 -3.17 -32.14
N LEU A 96 14.50 -3.42 -31.83
CA LEU A 96 13.41 -2.49 -32.06
C LEU A 96 13.00 -1.74 -30.78
N ILE A 97 12.90 -0.41 -30.90
CA ILE A 97 12.21 0.48 -29.96
C ILE A 97 10.90 0.92 -30.62
N LEU A 98 9.76 0.60 -29.99
CA LEU A 98 8.47 1.14 -30.41
C LEU A 98 8.25 2.47 -29.74
N SER A 99 8.05 3.55 -30.49
CA SER A 99 7.76 4.86 -29.91
C SER A 99 6.32 5.31 -30.11
N PHE A 100 5.82 6.06 -29.14
CA PHE A 100 4.55 6.76 -29.21
C PHE A 100 4.73 8.21 -28.75
N HIS A 101 4.21 9.13 -29.55
CA HIS A 101 4.25 10.56 -29.25
C HIS A 101 2.85 11.14 -29.11
N SER A 102 2.63 11.93 -28.06
CA SER A 102 1.46 12.79 -27.95
C SER A 102 1.87 14.18 -27.50
N PHE A 103 1.64 15.15 -28.38
CA PHE A 103 1.96 16.57 -28.14
C PHE A 103 0.75 17.38 -27.67
N ASN A 104 -0.37 16.71 -27.36
CA ASN A 104 -1.58 17.36 -26.85
C ASN A 104 -1.33 17.94 -25.46
N ASN A 105 -1.94 19.10 -25.15
CA ASN A 105 -1.80 19.75 -23.84
C ASN A 105 -2.38 18.92 -22.66
N LYS A 106 -3.31 18.01 -22.94
CA LYS A 106 -3.90 17.10 -21.96
C LYS A 106 -3.62 15.67 -22.37
N ILE A 107 -3.12 14.88 -21.43
CA ILE A 107 -2.87 13.45 -21.63
C ILE A 107 -4.21 12.74 -21.69
N ASP A 108 -4.46 12.07 -22.82
CA ASP A 108 -5.56 11.11 -22.95
C ASP A 108 -5.09 9.76 -22.40
N PHE A 109 -5.42 9.51 -21.13
CA PHE A 109 -4.99 8.30 -20.43
C PHE A 109 -5.61 7.04 -21.01
N ASP A 110 -6.86 7.09 -21.49
CA ASP A 110 -7.51 5.93 -22.11
C ASP A 110 -6.84 5.56 -23.43
N LYS A 111 -6.48 6.57 -24.24
CA LYS A 111 -5.68 6.35 -25.45
C LYS A 111 -4.30 5.81 -25.11
N LEU A 112 -3.64 6.32 -24.07
CA LEU A 112 -2.32 5.84 -23.65
C LEU A 112 -2.39 4.37 -23.21
N GLU A 113 -3.41 3.97 -22.45
CA GLU A 113 -3.62 2.57 -22.06
C GLU A 113 -3.81 1.67 -23.28
N LYS A 114 -4.66 2.06 -24.24
CA LYS A 114 -4.85 1.34 -25.50
C LYS A 114 -3.54 1.20 -26.30
N ILE A 115 -2.70 2.24 -26.29
CA ILE A 115 -1.38 2.18 -26.92
C ILE A 115 -0.47 1.18 -26.22
N ILE A 116 -0.44 1.13 -24.89
CA ILE A 116 0.33 0.14 -24.15
C ILE A 116 -0.17 -1.27 -24.44
N GLU A 117 -1.48 -1.50 -24.43
CA GLU A 117 -2.08 -2.80 -24.78
C GLU A 117 -1.74 -3.23 -26.21
N LYS A 118 -1.80 -2.31 -27.17
CA LYS A 118 -1.37 -2.56 -28.56
C LYS A 118 0.12 -2.89 -28.59
N SER A 119 0.96 -2.13 -27.88
CA SER A 119 2.40 -2.36 -27.84
C SER A 119 2.74 -3.72 -27.25
N ASN A 120 1.98 -4.21 -26.26
CA ASN A 120 2.21 -5.51 -25.61
C ASN A 120 2.10 -6.67 -26.60
N LYS A 121 1.28 -6.52 -27.65
CA LYS A 121 1.09 -7.51 -28.73
C LYS A 121 2.20 -7.49 -29.80
N ILE A 122 3.03 -6.45 -29.82
CA ILE A 122 4.10 -6.28 -30.81
C ILE A 122 5.45 -6.66 -30.18
N PRO A 123 6.24 -7.58 -30.75
CA PRO A 123 7.58 -7.90 -30.26
C PRO A 123 8.56 -6.72 -30.44
N ALA A 124 9.10 -6.21 -29.33
CA ALA A 124 10.11 -5.14 -29.33
C ALA A 124 10.87 -5.15 -28.00
N LYS A 125 12.10 -4.61 -27.99
CA LYS A 125 12.94 -4.56 -26.80
C LYS A 125 12.49 -3.49 -25.81
N PHE A 126 12.08 -2.33 -26.31
CA PHE A 126 11.65 -1.21 -25.49
C PHE A 126 10.38 -0.55 -26.04
N LEU A 127 9.63 0.07 -25.14
CA LEU A 127 8.55 1.01 -25.47
C LEU A 127 8.98 2.43 -25.08
N LYS A 128 9.13 3.32 -26.05
CA LYS A 128 9.44 4.74 -25.85
C LYS A 128 8.15 5.55 -25.81
N ILE A 129 7.88 6.23 -24.70
CA ILE A 129 6.69 7.05 -24.52
C ILE A 129 7.11 8.51 -24.39
N ALA A 130 6.61 9.36 -25.28
CA ALA A 130 6.83 10.80 -25.25
C ALA A 130 5.51 11.56 -25.11
N LEU A 131 5.36 12.28 -24.00
CA LEU A 131 4.11 12.95 -23.61
C LEU A 131 4.38 14.38 -23.15
N LYS A 132 3.51 15.30 -23.53
CA LYS A 132 3.48 16.65 -22.94
C LYS A 132 2.81 16.60 -21.57
N ILE A 133 3.48 17.10 -20.54
CA ILE A 133 3.04 17.04 -19.14
C ILE A 133 2.94 18.44 -18.57
N GLU A 134 1.73 18.80 -18.17
CA GLU A 134 1.42 20.14 -17.67
C GLU A 134 1.10 20.15 -16.16
N ASN A 135 0.57 19.04 -15.60
CA ASN A 135 0.15 18.97 -14.19
C ASN A 135 0.92 17.90 -13.41
N TYR A 136 1.13 18.14 -12.12
CA TYR A 136 1.83 17.21 -11.23
C TYR A 136 0.98 15.97 -10.95
N SER A 137 -0.35 16.10 -10.87
CA SER A 137 -1.25 14.95 -10.69
C SER A 137 -1.21 13.93 -11.83
N ASP A 138 -0.74 14.32 -13.03
CA ASP A 138 -0.53 13.40 -14.14
C ASP A 138 0.55 12.36 -13.83
N PHE A 139 1.54 12.72 -12.99
CA PHE A 139 2.63 11.82 -12.63
C PHE A 139 2.15 10.54 -11.95
N THR A 140 1.22 10.65 -11.00
CA THR A 140 0.69 9.49 -10.25
C THR A 140 -0.08 8.52 -11.16
N LYS A 141 -0.75 9.05 -12.20
CA LYS A 141 -1.48 8.22 -13.18
C LYS A 141 -0.54 7.51 -14.13
N LEU A 142 0.49 8.21 -14.62
CA LEU A 142 1.50 7.65 -15.52
C LEU A 142 2.20 6.44 -14.90
N THR A 143 2.59 6.51 -13.63
CA THR A 143 3.23 5.37 -12.93
C THR A 143 2.38 4.11 -12.98
N LYS A 144 1.06 4.23 -12.74
CA LYS A 144 0.14 3.08 -12.77
C LYS A 144 -0.05 2.51 -14.17
N ILE A 145 -0.11 3.39 -15.18
CA ILE A 145 -0.30 3.00 -16.57
C ILE A 145 0.96 2.32 -17.13
N PHE A 146 2.14 2.82 -16.78
CA PHE A 146 3.42 2.26 -17.22
C PHE A 146 3.64 0.82 -16.72
N GLN A 147 3.14 0.48 -15.52
CA GLN A 147 3.16 -0.88 -14.97
C GLN A 147 2.38 -1.90 -15.82
N LYS A 148 1.46 -1.47 -16.69
CA LYS A 148 0.73 -2.35 -17.61
C LYS A 148 1.55 -2.80 -18.83
N SER A 149 2.73 -2.21 -19.05
CA SER A 149 3.63 -2.59 -20.14
C SER A 149 4.39 -3.87 -19.81
N ASN A 150 4.39 -4.85 -20.71
CA ASN A 150 5.27 -6.02 -20.61
C ASN A 150 6.70 -5.75 -21.13
N LYS A 151 6.96 -4.52 -21.59
CA LYS A 151 8.27 -4.04 -22.07
C LYS A 151 8.84 -3.00 -21.12
N PRO A 152 10.17 -2.95 -20.96
CA PRO A 152 10.82 -1.84 -20.29
C PRO A 152 10.54 -0.52 -21.02
N ILE A 153 10.11 0.50 -20.28
CA ILE A 153 9.73 1.81 -20.84
C ILE A 153 10.92 2.76 -20.87
N ILE A 154 11.10 3.48 -21.97
CA ILE A 154 11.94 4.68 -22.07
C ILE A 154 11.01 5.88 -22.06
N PHE A 155 11.13 6.76 -21.07
CA PHE A 155 10.18 7.85 -20.88
C PHE A 155 10.79 9.21 -21.21
N THR A 156 10.04 10.00 -21.96
CA THR A 156 10.44 11.28 -22.52
C THR A 156 9.34 12.31 -22.26
N GLY A 157 9.31 12.92 -21.09
CA GLY A 157 8.36 13.99 -20.85
C GLY A 157 8.74 15.30 -21.54
N MET A 158 7.72 16.03 -21.98
CA MET A 158 7.77 17.34 -22.62
C MET A 158 6.81 18.30 -21.89
N GLY A 159 6.67 19.53 -22.38
CA GLY A 159 5.82 20.53 -21.74
C GLY A 159 6.45 21.12 -20.48
N LYS A 160 5.64 21.79 -19.66
CA LYS A 160 6.10 22.52 -18.47
C LYS A 160 6.84 21.62 -17.48
N LEU A 161 6.40 20.38 -17.30
CA LEU A 161 7.00 19.43 -16.36
C LEU A 161 7.97 18.45 -17.04
N GLY A 162 8.34 18.70 -18.31
CA GLY A 162 9.21 17.83 -19.10
C GLY A 162 10.55 17.55 -18.43
N LYS A 163 11.26 18.59 -17.97
CA LYS A 163 12.55 18.41 -17.28
C LYS A 163 12.42 17.55 -16.01
N ILE A 164 11.49 17.91 -15.13
CA ILE A 164 11.24 17.18 -13.86
C ILE A 164 10.92 15.71 -14.14
N SER A 165 10.05 15.43 -15.11
CA SER A 165 9.64 14.06 -15.44
C SER A 165 10.78 13.21 -16.02
N ARG A 166 11.73 13.82 -16.72
CA ARG A 166 12.94 13.13 -17.22
C ARG A 166 13.93 12.86 -16.09
N ILE A 167 14.07 13.80 -15.16
CA ILE A 167 14.90 13.59 -13.97
C ILE A 167 14.33 12.42 -13.16
N LEU A 168 13.02 12.43 -12.91
CA LEU A 168 12.30 11.41 -12.14
C LEU A 168 11.87 10.19 -12.98
N HIS A 169 12.47 9.94 -14.15
CA HIS A 169 12.02 8.88 -15.07
C HIS A 169 11.90 7.51 -14.38
N THR A 170 12.84 7.18 -13.48
CA THR A 170 12.84 5.92 -12.74
C THR A 170 11.67 5.79 -11.77
N HIS A 171 11.22 6.88 -11.12
CA HIS A 171 10.01 6.91 -10.27
C HIS A 171 8.71 6.54 -11.02
N PHE A 172 8.69 6.68 -12.34
CA PHE A 172 7.58 6.21 -13.18
C PHE A 172 7.69 4.74 -13.58
N GLY A 173 8.78 4.05 -13.23
CA GLY A 173 9.09 2.70 -13.72
C GLY A 173 9.84 2.67 -15.05
N ALA A 174 10.24 3.82 -15.59
CA ALA A 174 11.00 3.85 -16.83
C ALA A 174 12.46 3.44 -16.59
N VAL A 175 12.99 2.61 -17.50
CA VAL A 175 14.39 2.16 -17.46
C VAL A 175 15.35 3.14 -18.11
N GLY A 176 14.85 4.16 -18.81
CA GLY A 176 15.69 5.20 -19.37
C GLY A 176 14.99 6.48 -19.78
N THR A 177 15.80 7.50 -20.08
CA THR A 177 15.41 8.84 -20.49
C THR A 177 16.45 9.43 -21.46
N PHE A 178 16.10 10.54 -22.11
CA PHE A 178 16.95 11.23 -23.07
C PHE A 178 17.49 12.55 -22.52
N VAL A 179 18.78 12.78 -22.76
CA VAL A 179 19.51 14.04 -22.55
C VAL A 179 19.97 14.58 -23.90
N GLY A 180 20.25 15.87 -23.98
CA GLY A 180 20.69 16.58 -25.19
C GLY A 180 22.00 17.33 -24.94
N LEU A 181 22.59 17.84 -26.01
CA LEU A 181 23.79 18.68 -25.91
C LEU A 181 23.44 20.03 -25.30
N ASP A 182 24.39 20.64 -24.60
CA ASP A 182 24.19 21.96 -23.95
C ASP A 182 23.80 23.04 -24.99
N ASP A 183 24.47 23.04 -26.14
CA ASP A 183 24.22 24.02 -27.22
C ASP A 183 23.19 23.54 -28.26
N TYR A 184 22.70 22.29 -28.16
CA TYR A 184 21.82 21.73 -29.18
C TYR A 184 20.86 20.67 -28.63
N GLN A 185 19.64 21.10 -28.30
CA GLN A 185 18.55 20.23 -27.88
C GLN A 185 17.71 19.79 -29.08
N THR A 186 17.41 18.50 -29.16
CA THR A 186 16.60 17.87 -30.22
C THR A 186 15.12 17.74 -29.83
N ALA A 187 14.76 18.06 -28.59
CA ALA A 187 13.38 18.05 -28.09
C ALA A 187 13.12 19.08 -26.98
N THR A 188 11.90 19.60 -26.89
CA THR A 188 11.49 20.51 -25.81
C THR A 188 11.52 19.81 -24.45
N GLY A 189 12.07 20.50 -23.43
CA GLY A 189 12.16 19.99 -22.06
C GLY A 189 13.24 18.92 -21.88
N GLN A 190 14.11 18.74 -22.88
CA GLN A 190 15.28 17.87 -22.79
C GLN A 190 16.28 18.44 -21.78
N LEU A 191 16.84 17.56 -20.96
CA LEU A 191 17.91 17.93 -20.03
C LEU A 191 19.21 18.05 -20.82
N THR A 192 20.00 19.09 -20.55
CA THR A 192 21.34 19.17 -21.11
C THR A 192 22.30 18.23 -20.39
N VAL A 193 23.51 18.03 -20.94
CA VAL A 193 24.58 17.27 -20.28
C VAL A 193 24.92 17.89 -18.92
N THR A 194 25.10 19.21 -18.87
CA THR A 194 25.38 19.94 -17.63
C THR A 194 24.26 19.76 -16.59
N GLU A 195 23.00 19.77 -17.01
CA GLU A 195 21.87 19.52 -16.10
C GLU A 195 21.85 18.06 -15.62
N ALA A 196 22.08 17.08 -16.49
CA ALA A 196 22.10 15.67 -16.14
C ALA A 196 23.20 15.35 -15.10
N GLU A 197 24.36 15.99 -15.23
CA GLU A 197 25.46 15.91 -14.25
C GLU A 197 25.09 16.59 -12.93
N THR A 198 24.48 17.79 -12.99
CA THR A 198 24.02 18.52 -11.79
C THR A 198 23.06 17.68 -10.95
N TYR A 199 22.18 16.92 -11.59
CA TYR A 199 21.22 16.03 -10.91
C TYR A 199 21.75 14.62 -10.66
N ASN A 200 22.99 14.30 -11.08
CA ASN A 200 23.58 12.97 -11.04
C ASN A 200 22.62 11.88 -11.56
N LEU A 201 22.04 12.15 -12.73
CA LEU A 201 20.90 11.43 -13.29
C LEU A 201 21.10 9.91 -13.40
N SER A 202 22.35 9.46 -13.54
CA SER A 202 22.73 8.04 -13.60
C SER A 202 22.51 7.27 -12.28
N THR A 203 22.43 7.97 -11.15
CA THR A 203 22.26 7.37 -9.82
C THR A 203 20.82 7.39 -9.31
N ILE A 204 19.94 8.14 -9.98
CA ILE A 204 18.55 8.28 -9.55
C ILE A 204 17.81 6.95 -9.72
N SER A 205 17.20 6.49 -8.64
CA SER A 205 16.37 5.29 -8.58
C SER A 205 14.95 5.61 -8.11
N GLN A 206 14.07 4.62 -8.15
CA GLN A 206 12.73 4.72 -7.54
C GLN A 206 12.77 5.05 -6.04
N LYS A 207 13.87 4.72 -5.35
CA LYS A 207 14.05 4.95 -3.91
C LYS A 207 14.59 6.33 -3.59
N THR A 208 15.16 7.04 -4.57
CA THR A 208 15.76 8.36 -4.38
C THR A 208 14.73 9.33 -3.81
N LYS A 209 15.05 9.92 -2.65
CA LYS A 209 14.15 10.83 -1.93
C LYS A 209 14.02 12.16 -2.67
N ILE A 210 12.79 12.65 -2.83
CA ILE A 210 12.51 13.87 -3.61
C ILE A 210 12.37 15.08 -2.67
N GLY A 211 12.99 16.19 -3.02
CA GLY A 211 12.74 17.47 -2.38
C GLY A 211 13.07 18.60 -3.36
N GLY A 212 12.96 19.84 -2.91
CA GLY A 212 13.20 20.93 -3.84
C GLY A 212 12.78 22.31 -3.34
N ILE A 213 12.57 23.21 -4.30
CA ILE A 213 11.99 24.53 -4.06
C ILE A 213 10.68 24.67 -4.82
N ILE A 214 9.63 25.15 -4.14
CA ILE A 214 8.32 25.44 -4.73
C ILE A 214 8.12 26.95 -4.87
N GLY A 215 7.58 27.37 -6.01
CA GLY A 215 7.33 28.78 -6.32
C GLY A 215 6.97 28.98 -7.80
N GLY A 216 6.91 30.23 -8.23
CA GLY A 216 6.77 30.57 -9.66
C GLY A 216 8.06 30.30 -10.48
N LYS A 217 8.07 30.69 -11.76
CA LYS A 217 9.17 30.45 -12.72
C LYS A 217 10.58 30.79 -12.21
N GLN A 218 10.72 31.72 -11.27
CA GLN A 218 12.01 32.10 -10.71
C GLN A 218 12.76 30.96 -9.99
N VAL A 219 12.07 29.89 -9.59
CA VAL A 219 12.69 28.74 -8.92
C VAL A 219 13.77 28.04 -9.75
N GLU A 220 13.67 28.11 -11.08
CA GLU A 220 14.65 27.52 -12.00
C GLU A 220 16.05 28.15 -11.87
N LYS A 221 16.14 29.37 -11.34
CA LYS A 221 17.40 30.10 -11.10
C LYS A 221 17.87 30.02 -9.64
N SER A 222 17.30 29.10 -8.85
CA SER A 222 17.62 28.99 -7.43
C SER A 222 19.04 28.45 -7.21
N LEU A 223 19.81 29.14 -6.37
CA LEU A 223 21.13 28.68 -5.90
C LEU A 223 21.06 27.30 -5.19
N GLY A 224 19.88 26.94 -4.67
CA GLY A 224 19.66 25.67 -3.99
C GLY A 224 19.82 24.45 -4.89
N ILE A 225 19.57 24.57 -6.19
CA ILE A 225 19.68 23.45 -7.13
C ILE A 225 21.11 22.91 -7.12
N ASN A 226 22.10 23.77 -7.36
CA ASN A 226 23.49 23.34 -7.39
C ASN A 226 23.99 23.00 -5.98
N PHE A 227 23.65 23.81 -4.98
CA PHE A 227 24.14 23.63 -3.61
C PHE A 227 23.70 22.30 -3.00
N TYR A 228 22.40 21.99 -3.01
CA TYR A 228 21.89 20.78 -2.35
C TYR A 228 22.26 19.52 -3.11
N ASN A 229 22.16 19.52 -4.45
CA ASN A 229 22.53 18.33 -5.22
C ASN A 229 24.04 18.05 -5.12
N HIS A 230 24.90 19.07 -5.17
CA HIS A 230 26.33 18.88 -4.92
C HIS A 230 26.57 18.35 -3.50
N TYR A 231 25.88 18.88 -2.48
CA TYR A 231 25.96 18.38 -1.12
C TYR A 231 25.57 16.89 -1.02
N PHE A 232 24.45 16.50 -1.63
CA PHE A 232 23.98 15.11 -1.62
C PHE A 232 24.96 14.18 -2.32
N GLN A 233 25.52 14.59 -3.46
CA GLN A 233 26.54 13.81 -4.18
C GLN A 233 27.81 13.62 -3.34
N GLN A 234 28.36 14.70 -2.77
CA GLN A 234 29.59 14.64 -1.96
C GLN A 234 29.44 13.75 -0.72
N HIS A 235 28.24 13.74 -0.12
CA HIS A 235 27.93 12.94 1.05
C HIS A 235 27.25 11.60 0.74
N LYS A 236 27.15 11.20 -0.53
CA LYS A 236 26.50 9.96 -0.99
C LYS A 236 25.08 9.76 -0.42
N ILE A 237 24.32 10.85 -0.34
CA ILE A 237 22.93 10.84 0.12
C ILE A 237 22.03 10.59 -1.09
N ASP A 238 21.22 9.53 -1.06
CA ASP A 238 20.26 9.19 -2.13
C ASP A 238 19.03 10.12 -2.09
N ALA A 239 19.24 11.37 -2.49
CA ALA A 239 18.23 12.41 -2.52
C ALA A 239 18.49 13.38 -3.68
N ILE A 240 17.42 14.01 -4.14
CA ILE A 240 17.47 15.02 -5.20
C ILE A 240 16.70 16.28 -4.85
N TYR A 241 17.26 17.44 -5.20
CA TYR A 241 16.66 18.74 -5.00
C TYR A 241 16.25 19.38 -6.33
N LEU A 242 14.95 19.61 -6.54
CA LEU A 242 14.37 20.02 -7.82
C LEU A 242 13.71 21.42 -7.79
N PRO A 243 13.71 22.17 -8.91
CA PRO A 243 12.96 23.41 -9.05
C PRO A 243 11.51 23.16 -9.49
N PHE A 244 10.56 23.24 -8.57
CA PHE A 244 9.14 23.04 -8.86
C PHE A 244 8.44 24.36 -9.18
N ASN A 245 8.22 24.60 -10.48
CA ASN A 245 7.43 25.72 -10.99
C ASN A 245 5.93 25.44 -10.85
N VAL A 246 5.36 25.85 -9.71
CA VAL A 246 4.00 25.56 -9.30
C VAL A 246 3.10 26.75 -9.63
N GLU A 247 2.01 26.49 -10.36
CA GLU A 247 0.92 27.45 -10.58
C GLU A 247 -0.31 27.11 -9.72
N ASN A 248 -0.60 25.82 -9.57
CA ASN A 248 -1.66 25.32 -8.70
C ASN A 248 -1.02 24.55 -7.52
N LEU A 249 -1.03 25.16 -6.34
CA LEU A 249 -0.46 24.55 -5.14
C LEU A 249 -1.19 23.27 -4.72
N THR A 250 -2.50 23.19 -4.93
CA THR A 250 -3.31 22.00 -4.59
C THR A 250 -2.91 20.80 -5.44
N ASP A 251 -2.73 20.99 -6.75
CA ASP A 251 -2.26 19.95 -7.68
C ASP A 251 -0.88 19.41 -7.25
N PHE A 252 0.04 20.33 -6.93
CA PHE A 252 1.36 19.95 -6.43
C PHE A 252 1.29 19.18 -5.10
N LEU A 253 0.52 19.66 -4.12
CA LEU A 253 0.40 19.01 -2.81
C LEU A 253 -0.24 17.62 -2.92
N ASN A 254 -1.24 17.45 -3.79
CA ASN A 254 -1.86 16.15 -4.06
C ASN A 254 -0.85 15.15 -4.61
N TRP A 255 -0.02 15.57 -5.58
CA TRP A 255 1.07 14.74 -6.06
C TRP A 255 2.07 14.45 -4.95
N GLN A 256 2.57 15.47 -4.25
CA GLN A 256 3.56 15.35 -3.19
C GLN A 256 3.12 14.35 -2.10
N ASN A 257 1.85 14.35 -1.70
CA ASN A 257 1.30 13.43 -0.70
C ASN A 257 1.38 11.95 -1.12
N SER A 258 1.48 11.68 -2.43
CA SER A 258 1.69 10.33 -2.97
C SER A 258 3.16 9.93 -3.11
N GLN A 259 4.10 10.81 -2.75
CA GLN A 259 5.54 10.62 -2.96
C GLN A 259 6.30 10.63 -1.63
N ASN A 260 7.46 9.95 -1.63
CA ASN A 260 8.38 9.99 -0.49
C ASN A 260 9.27 11.25 -0.55
N CYS A 261 8.75 12.36 -0.03
CA CYS A 261 9.42 13.65 -0.08
C CYS A 261 10.08 14.05 1.26
N PHE A 262 11.33 14.50 1.22
CA PHE A 262 12.07 14.90 2.42
C PHE A 262 11.81 16.35 2.85
N GLY A 263 11.45 17.25 1.92
CA GLY A 263 11.15 18.64 2.24
C GLY A 263 11.25 19.60 1.06
N PHE A 264 10.63 20.77 1.23
CA PHE A 264 10.55 21.81 0.20
C PHE A 264 10.88 23.18 0.77
N SER A 265 11.83 23.87 0.15
CA SER A 265 11.96 25.31 0.29
C SER A 265 10.77 26.00 -0.35
N VAL A 266 10.27 27.07 0.26
CA VAL A 266 9.08 27.80 -0.22
C VAL A 266 9.48 29.22 -0.59
N THR A 267 9.13 29.64 -1.81
CA THR A 267 9.29 31.02 -2.26
C THR A 267 7.98 31.58 -2.81
N MET A 268 7.99 32.82 -3.29
CA MET A 268 6.83 33.51 -3.84
C MET A 268 6.17 32.69 -4.98
N PRO A 269 4.83 32.66 -5.08
CA PRO A 269 3.84 33.37 -4.24
C PRO A 269 3.47 32.66 -2.93
N PHE A 270 3.84 31.39 -2.75
CA PHE A 270 3.26 30.49 -1.75
C PHE A 270 3.73 30.67 -0.31
N LYS A 271 4.59 31.67 -0.01
CA LYS A 271 5.14 31.89 1.33
C LYS A 271 4.09 32.08 2.43
N THR A 272 2.87 32.50 2.10
CA THR A 272 1.77 32.72 3.07
C THR A 272 0.50 31.96 2.72
N GLU A 273 0.55 31.02 1.77
CA GLU A 273 -0.63 30.23 1.38
C GLU A 273 -0.76 28.94 2.19
N LEU A 274 0.37 28.43 2.70
CA LEU A 274 0.39 27.22 3.53
C LEU A 274 0.13 27.51 5.02
N THR A 275 0.38 28.75 5.47
CA THR A 275 0.28 29.18 6.87
C THR A 275 -0.03 30.68 6.93
N GLU A 276 -0.65 31.15 8.02
CA GLU A 276 -0.92 32.58 8.24
C GLU A 276 0.37 33.43 8.30
N ASN A 277 1.44 32.85 8.84
CA ASN A 277 2.76 33.46 8.92
C ASN A 277 3.64 33.09 7.71
N PRO A 278 4.54 33.97 7.25
CA PRO A 278 5.46 33.65 6.16
C PRO A 278 6.35 32.46 6.48
N ILE A 279 6.49 31.53 5.55
CA ILE A 279 7.38 30.37 5.64
C ILE A 279 8.33 30.29 4.45
N ASN A 280 9.44 29.60 4.65
CA ASN A 280 10.48 29.35 3.64
C ASN A 280 10.85 27.87 3.53
N LEU A 281 10.31 27.03 4.40
CA LEU A 281 10.60 25.61 4.46
C LEU A 281 9.36 24.87 4.96
N PHE A 282 8.99 23.83 4.23
CA PHE A 282 7.93 22.90 4.53
C PHE A 282 8.50 21.47 4.56
N LEU A 283 8.26 20.74 5.64
CA LEU A 283 8.63 19.33 5.80
C LEU A 283 7.35 18.47 5.83
N PRO A 284 7.01 17.76 4.74
CA PRO A 284 5.75 17.02 4.65
C PRO A 284 5.62 15.89 5.67
N LYS A 285 6.67 15.06 5.84
CA LYS A 285 6.65 13.88 6.73
C LYS A 285 6.36 14.24 8.18
N SER A 286 6.94 15.34 8.66
CA SER A 286 6.76 15.83 10.04
C SER A 286 5.69 16.93 10.17
N ARG A 287 5.08 17.37 9.06
CA ARG A 287 4.14 18.50 8.99
C ARG A 287 4.67 19.77 9.66
N LYS A 288 5.96 20.04 9.51
CA LYS A 288 6.63 21.20 10.10
C LYS A 288 6.85 22.31 9.08
N TYR A 289 6.74 23.54 9.56
CA TYR A 289 6.95 24.75 8.78
C TYR A 289 7.99 25.64 9.47
N PHE A 290 8.90 26.23 8.71
CA PHE A 290 9.91 27.13 9.25
C PHE A 290 10.02 28.41 8.42
N ASN A 291 10.19 29.53 9.12
CA ASN A 291 10.57 30.80 8.54
C ASN A 291 12.10 30.94 8.62
N THR A 292 12.79 30.57 7.55
CA THR A 292 14.26 30.66 7.51
C THR A 292 14.76 32.07 7.22
N ASP A 293 13.91 32.97 6.69
CA ASP A 293 14.23 34.40 6.63
C ASP A 293 14.51 34.94 8.05
N ALA A 294 13.74 34.51 9.07
CA ALA A 294 13.91 34.96 10.45
C ALA A 294 15.29 34.60 11.02
N VAL A 295 15.73 33.36 10.80
CA VAL A 295 17.06 32.88 11.22
C VAL A 295 18.19 33.68 10.54
N ALA A 296 18.03 34.02 9.25
CA ALA A 296 19.01 34.82 8.53
C ALA A 296 19.04 36.28 9.02
N PHE A 297 17.90 36.86 9.42
CA PHE A 297 17.85 38.18 10.05
C PHE A 297 18.52 38.20 11.43
N GLU A 298 18.27 37.21 12.28
CA GLU A 298 18.95 37.08 13.58
C GLU A 298 20.47 37.06 13.43
N LYS A 299 20.98 36.28 12.46
CA LYS A 299 22.41 36.26 12.12
C LYS A 299 22.89 37.60 11.55
N SER A 300 22.09 38.26 10.73
CA SER A 300 22.40 39.59 10.18
C SER A 300 22.54 40.65 11.30
N ILE A 301 21.63 40.64 12.27
CA ILE A 301 21.63 41.53 13.44
C ILE A 301 22.91 41.33 14.25
N LYS A 302 23.28 40.08 14.53
CA LYS A 302 24.50 39.74 15.27
C LYS A 302 25.76 40.15 14.50
N PHE A 303 25.80 39.90 13.19
CA PHE A 303 26.94 40.21 12.33
C PHE A 303 27.18 41.73 12.21
N LEU A 304 26.12 42.50 11.97
CA LEU A 304 26.19 43.95 11.82
C LEU A 304 26.16 44.70 13.17
N LYS A 305 25.98 43.99 14.29
CA LYS A 305 25.80 44.55 15.64
C LYS A 305 24.69 45.61 15.64
N ILE A 306 23.52 45.26 15.13
CA ILE A 306 22.37 46.18 15.11
C ILE A 306 21.82 46.31 16.55
N SER A 307 21.75 47.53 17.06
CA SER A 307 21.25 47.84 18.40
C SER A 307 19.79 48.27 18.37
N LYS A 308 19.09 48.24 19.52
CA LYS A 308 17.68 48.63 19.64
C LYS A 308 17.39 50.13 19.39
N ASN A 309 18.42 50.98 19.41
CA ASN A 309 18.26 52.44 19.28
C ASN A 309 18.43 52.94 17.83
N GLU A 310 18.88 52.08 16.92
CA GLU A 310 19.12 52.45 15.52
C GLU A 310 17.80 52.58 14.74
N LYS A 311 17.70 53.58 13.86
CA LYS A 311 16.54 53.74 12.97
C LYS A 311 16.68 52.80 11.78
N ILE A 312 15.77 51.83 11.66
CA ILE A 312 15.85 50.76 10.64
C ILE A 312 14.79 50.98 9.57
N LEU A 313 15.22 51.14 8.32
CA LEU A 313 14.32 51.16 7.17
C LEU A 313 14.19 49.76 6.57
N ILE A 314 12.95 49.30 6.41
CA ILE A 314 12.62 48.07 5.67
C ILE A 314 11.91 48.49 4.39
N TYR A 315 12.62 48.34 3.27
CA TYR A 315 12.09 48.71 1.96
C TYR A 315 11.53 47.45 1.26
N GLY A 316 10.21 47.34 1.16
CA GLY A 316 9.50 46.22 0.52
C GLY A 316 8.17 45.87 1.17
N SER A 317 7.39 45.00 0.52
CA SER A 317 6.07 44.54 1.04
C SER A 317 5.83 43.03 0.93
N GLY A 318 6.84 42.27 0.49
CA GLY A 318 6.75 40.81 0.33
C GLY A 318 6.89 40.04 1.65
N GLY A 319 6.87 38.71 1.58
CA GLY A 319 6.99 37.82 2.75
C GLY A 319 8.24 38.10 3.60
N THR A 320 9.39 38.34 2.96
CA THR A 320 10.63 38.64 3.67
C THR A 320 10.61 40.00 4.37
N ALA A 321 9.95 41.01 3.77
CA ALA A 321 9.72 42.29 4.43
C ALA A 321 8.81 42.14 5.66
N LYS A 322 7.76 41.31 5.56
CA LYS A 322 6.88 40.98 6.70
C LYS A 322 7.67 40.31 7.83
N THR A 323 8.58 39.38 7.50
CA THR A 323 9.47 38.76 8.49
C THR A 323 10.36 39.82 9.17
N ALA A 324 11.02 40.69 8.40
CA ALA A 324 11.82 41.77 8.96
C ALA A 324 11.01 42.68 9.89
N LEU A 325 9.82 43.09 9.45
CA LEU A 325 8.90 43.94 10.25
C LEU A 325 8.48 43.26 11.55
N SER A 326 8.23 41.95 11.53
CA SER A 326 7.88 41.20 12.75
C SER A 326 9.01 41.11 13.78
N ILE A 327 10.27 41.18 13.33
CA ILE A 327 11.46 41.11 14.19
C ILE A 327 11.77 42.48 14.80
N PHE A 328 11.71 43.55 14.00
CA PHE A 328 12.10 44.90 14.44
C PHE A 328 10.94 45.73 15.00
N GLN A 329 9.69 45.42 14.64
CA GLN A 329 8.46 46.02 15.18
C GLN A 329 8.54 47.56 15.31
N ASN A 330 8.35 48.09 16.52
CA ASN A 330 8.32 49.52 16.84
C ASN A 330 9.60 50.28 16.46
N GLN A 331 10.72 49.58 16.27
CA GLN A 331 12.01 50.16 15.84
C GLN A 331 12.05 50.43 14.32
N ALA A 332 11.21 49.76 13.54
CA ALA A 332 11.26 49.80 12.09
C ALA A 332 10.44 50.94 11.46
N TYR A 333 10.91 51.38 10.30
CA TYR A 333 10.20 52.21 9.36
C TYR A 333 9.96 51.39 8.09
N SER A 334 8.72 51.36 7.63
CA SER A 334 8.34 50.67 6.39
C SER A 334 8.29 51.64 5.22
N ALA A 335 8.76 51.18 4.06
CA ALA A 335 8.72 51.94 2.81
C ALA A 335 8.58 51.00 1.60
N GLY A 336 8.07 51.52 0.49
CA GLY A 336 7.96 50.76 -0.74
C GLY A 336 7.10 51.46 -1.80
N ARG A 337 7.05 50.85 -2.99
CA ARG A 337 6.37 51.41 -4.17
C ARG A 337 4.86 51.58 -4.02
N ASN A 338 4.20 50.74 -3.20
CA ASN A 338 2.75 50.77 -3.01
C ASN A 338 2.43 51.26 -1.60
N LEU A 339 2.09 52.54 -1.47
CA LEU A 339 1.81 53.18 -0.18
C LEU A 339 0.66 52.51 0.58
N THR A 340 -0.39 52.06 -0.11
CA THR A 340 -1.53 51.37 0.51
C THR A 340 -1.09 50.07 1.20
N LYS A 341 -0.23 49.26 0.56
CA LYS A 341 0.33 48.04 1.16
C LYS A 341 1.25 48.38 2.34
N ILE A 342 2.04 49.44 2.22
CA ILE A 342 2.95 49.87 3.30
C ILE A 342 2.18 50.36 4.52
N LYS A 343 1.11 51.16 4.36
CA LYS A 343 0.23 51.57 5.47
C LYS A 343 -0.34 50.36 6.23
N LYS A 344 -0.90 49.39 5.51
CA LYS A 344 -1.41 48.15 6.12
C LYS A 344 -0.34 47.35 6.87
N LEU A 345 0.89 47.32 6.35
CA LEU A 345 2.00 46.64 7.03
C LEU A 345 2.46 47.39 8.27
N ALA A 346 2.51 48.73 8.21
CA ALA A 346 2.87 49.58 9.33
C ALA A 346 1.88 49.40 10.50
N GLU A 347 0.59 49.42 10.21
CA GLU A 347 -0.47 49.14 11.20
C GLU A 347 -0.34 47.71 11.75
N LYS A 348 -0.21 46.70 10.89
CA LYS A 348 -0.15 45.28 11.30
C LYS A 348 1.02 44.97 12.24
N PHE A 349 2.18 45.58 12.01
CA PHE A 349 3.41 45.30 12.77
C PHE A 349 3.79 46.42 13.75
N ASN A 350 2.88 47.37 13.98
CA ASN A 350 3.07 48.53 14.86
C ASN A 350 4.37 49.30 14.58
N CYS A 351 4.67 49.53 13.30
CA CYS A 351 5.88 50.23 12.87
C CYS A 351 5.55 51.57 12.19
N LYS A 352 6.57 52.40 11.98
CA LYS A 352 6.40 53.74 11.40
C LYS A 352 6.46 53.70 9.88
N ILE A 353 5.93 54.72 9.20
CA ILE A 353 6.10 54.89 7.75
C ILE A 353 7.25 55.87 7.53
N ALA A 354 8.17 55.55 6.62
CA ALA A 354 9.27 56.44 6.28
C ALA A 354 8.76 57.69 5.54
N VAL A 355 9.29 58.86 5.89
CA VAL A 355 9.03 60.12 5.18
C VAL A 355 10.18 60.46 4.21
N PRO A 356 9.93 61.27 3.15
CA PRO A 356 10.98 61.70 2.23
C PRO A 356 12.17 62.35 2.95
N ASN A 357 13.38 62.12 2.45
CA ASN A 357 14.65 62.65 2.99
C ASN A 357 15.00 62.23 4.44
N GLN A 358 14.24 61.30 5.04
CA GLN A 358 14.57 60.76 6.35
C GLN A 358 15.86 59.92 6.29
N LYS A 359 16.77 60.16 7.25
CA LYS A 359 18.00 59.36 7.41
C LYS A 359 17.75 58.14 8.30
N PHE A 360 18.43 57.05 7.97
CA PHE A 360 18.33 55.77 8.67
C PHE A 360 19.73 55.26 9.01
N ASP A 361 19.86 54.58 10.14
CA ASP A 361 21.12 53.94 10.56
C ASP A 361 21.31 52.59 9.86
N VAL A 362 20.20 51.90 9.56
CA VAL A 362 20.17 50.63 8.85
C VAL A 362 19.15 50.68 7.71
N ILE A 363 19.53 50.21 6.52
CA ILE A 363 18.59 49.98 5.40
C ILE A 363 18.57 48.50 5.06
N ILE A 364 17.37 47.92 4.97
CA ILE A 364 17.10 46.55 4.55
C ILE A 364 16.33 46.59 3.23
N ASN A 365 16.99 46.20 2.13
CA ASN A 365 16.33 46.07 0.83
C ASN A 365 15.68 44.69 0.70
N CYS A 366 14.36 44.63 0.88
CA CYS A 366 13.54 43.43 0.70
C CYS A 366 12.80 43.42 -0.65
N THR A 367 13.33 44.10 -1.66
CA THR A 367 12.76 44.13 -3.02
C THR A 367 13.67 43.44 -4.02
N PRO A 368 13.20 43.16 -5.25
CA PRO A 368 14.07 42.69 -6.34
C PRO A 368 14.98 43.78 -6.94
N ILE A 369 14.89 45.04 -6.52
CA ILE A 369 15.67 46.14 -7.11
C ILE A 369 17.15 45.90 -6.83
N GLY A 370 17.95 45.77 -7.88
CA GLY A 370 19.38 45.45 -7.81
C GLY A 370 19.70 44.09 -8.43
N MET A 371 18.71 43.20 -8.56
CA MET A 371 18.89 41.85 -9.09
C MET A 371 19.29 41.84 -10.57
N ASN A 372 18.86 42.85 -11.35
CA ASN A 372 19.17 43.00 -12.77
C ASN A 372 20.07 44.23 -13.02
N GLY A 373 20.91 44.60 -12.05
CA GLY A 373 21.83 45.73 -12.16
C GLY A 373 21.19 47.10 -11.90
N GLU A 374 19.97 47.16 -11.37
CA GLU A 374 19.33 48.45 -11.07
C GLU A 374 19.97 49.14 -9.85
N ASP A 375 20.11 50.46 -9.90
CA ASP A 375 20.57 51.25 -8.76
C ASP A 375 19.43 51.46 -7.75
N PHE A 376 19.55 50.81 -6.60
CA PHE A 376 18.59 50.90 -5.50
C PHE A 376 18.47 52.31 -4.94
N LEU A 377 19.57 53.00 -4.67
CA LEU A 377 19.55 54.33 -4.03
C LEU A 377 18.97 55.35 -5.00
N LYS A 378 19.35 55.31 -6.27
CA LYS A 378 18.79 56.19 -7.30
C LYS A 378 17.28 55.98 -7.49
N LYS A 379 16.83 54.72 -7.54
CA LYS A 379 15.39 54.42 -7.71
C LYS A 379 14.55 54.80 -6.49
N THR A 380 15.10 54.70 -5.29
CA THR A 380 14.38 54.97 -4.05
C THR A 380 14.56 56.40 -3.53
N LYS A 381 15.51 57.14 -4.10
CA LYS A 381 15.95 58.47 -3.62
C LYS A 381 16.42 58.44 -2.16
N LEU A 382 16.90 57.29 -1.69
CA LEU A 382 17.42 57.12 -0.34
C LEU A 382 18.92 57.47 -0.29
N GLN A 383 19.35 57.98 0.85
CA GLN A 383 20.78 58.06 1.18
C GLN A 383 21.25 56.72 1.72
N ILE A 384 22.54 56.41 1.50
CA ILE A 384 23.15 55.21 2.06
C ILE A 384 23.20 55.31 3.59
N ALA A 385 22.94 54.19 4.26
CA ALA A 385 22.96 54.08 5.71
C ALA A 385 24.27 53.47 6.20
N LYS A 386 24.57 53.59 7.50
CA LYS A 386 25.79 53.05 8.12
C LYS A 386 25.88 51.52 8.04
N LYS A 387 24.73 50.85 7.95
CA LYS A 387 24.60 49.40 7.85
C LYS A 387 23.57 49.05 6.78
N ILE A 388 23.89 48.08 5.92
CA ILE A 388 23.02 47.63 4.83
C ILE A 388 22.76 46.13 4.92
N ILE A 389 21.51 45.72 4.75
CA ILE A 389 21.15 44.34 4.42
C ILE A 389 20.50 44.35 3.04
N ASP A 390 21.24 43.92 2.03
CA ASP A 390 20.78 43.90 0.64
C ASP A 390 20.43 42.47 0.22
N LEU A 391 19.14 42.16 0.11
CA LEU A 391 18.67 40.80 -0.17
C LEU A 391 18.71 40.35 -1.63
N PRO A 392 18.61 41.23 -2.66
CA PRO A 392 18.93 40.86 -4.02
C PRO A 392 20.30 40.18 -4.09
N TYR A 393 20.35 39.11 -4.87
CA TYR A 393 21.60 38.48 -5.23
C TYR A 393 21.64 38.31 -6.76
N SER A 394 22.78 38.66 -7.33
CA SER A 394 23.08 38.52 -8.77
C SER A 394 24.42 37.81 -8.94
N ASN A 395 24.75 37.43 -10.18
CA ASN A 395 26.04 36.82 -10.49
C ASN A 395 27.19 37.80 -10.16
N THR A 396 27.03 39.07 -10.54
CA THR A 396 27.88 40.19 -10.14
C THR A 396 27.40 40.81 -8.82
N LYS A 397 28.23 41.63 -8.16
CA LYS A 397 27.79 42.42 -7.00
C LYS A 397 26.78 43.47 -7.44
N THR A 398 25.69 43.63 -6.71
CA THR A 398 24.71 44.72 -6.93
C THR A 398 25.37 46.08 -6.76
N LEU A 399 24.86 47.13 -7.40
CA LEU A 399 25.38 48.50 -7.24
C LEU A 399 25.33 49.01 -5.80
N LEU A 400 24.33 48.60 -5.00
CA LEU A 400 24.25 48.96 -3.59
C LEU A 400 25.43 48.39 -2.79
N ILE A 401 25.72 47.09 -2.97
CA ILE A 401 26.89 46.45 -2.35
C ILE A 401 28.22 47.05 -2.84
N GLN A 402 28.36 47.35 -4.14
CA GLN A 402 29.57 48.00 -4.67
C GLN A 402 29.82 49.34 -3.96
N LYS A 403 28.77 50.16 -3.85
CA LYS A 403 28.85 51.43 -3.12
C LYS A 403 29.15 51.26 -1.64
N CYS A 404 28.64 50.20 -1.00
CA CYS A 404 29.01 49.89 0.38
C CYS A 404 30.51 49.59 0.53
N GLU A 405 31.11 48.93 -0.46
CA GLU A 405 32.56 48.65 -0.46
C GLU A 405 33.37 49.92 -0.67
N GLU A 406 32.97 50.77 -1.62
CA GLU A 406 33.58 52.08 -1.89
C GLU A 406 33.57 52.99 -0.63
N GLU A 407 32.42 53.07 0.05
CA GLU A 407 32.24 53.91 1.23
C GLU A 407 32.60 53.21 2.56
N LYS A 408 33.15 51.98 2.51
CA LYS A 408 33.48 51.15 3.70
C LYS A 408 32.30 50.98 4.67
N THR A 409 31.08 50.95 4.15
CA THR A 409 29.85 50.70 4.89
C THR A 409 29.73 49.21 5.24
N LYS A 410 29.26 48.89 6.46
CA LYS A 410 29.06 47.48 6.86
C LYS A 410 27.83 46.91 6.19
N PHE A 411 27.93 45.72 5.59
CA PHE A 411 26.78 45.12 4.92
C PHE A 411 26.65 43.60 5.08
N VAL A 412 25.44 43.11 4.87
CA VAL A 412 25.12 41.71 4.57
C VAL A 412 24.52 41.69 3.17
N ASN A 413 25.12 40.92 2.26
CA ASN A 413 24.62 40.75 0.89
C ASN A 413 23.68 39.53 0.78
N GLY A 414 22.95 39.45 -0.33
CA GLY A 414 21.93 38.42 -0.55
C GLY A 414 22.50 37.00 -0.58
N LYS A 415 23.75 36.80 -1.03
CA LYS A 415 24.40 35.48 -1.01
C LYS A 415 24.68 35.01 0.42
N THR A 416 25.18 35.90 1.29
CA THR A 416 25.40 35.61 2.72
C THR A 416 24.08 35.35 3.43
N PHE A 417 23.05 36.17 3.17
CA PHE A 417 21.72 35.96 3.73
C PHE A 417 21.16 34.59 3.33
N TRP A 418 21.19 34.27 2.03
CA TRP A 418 20.75 32.98 1.49
C TRP A 418 21.54 31.80 2.10
N LYS A 419 22.86 31.94 2.28
CA LYS A 419 23.68 30.90 2.92
C LYS A 419 23.16 30.54 4.31
N TRP A 420 22.81 31.52 5.13
CA TRP A 420 22.26 31.27 6.47
C TRP A 420 20.90 30.59 6.44
N GLN A 421 20.07 30.88 5.43
CA GLN A 421 18.82 30.14 5.21
C GLN A 421 19.11 28.69 4.82
N ALA A 422 20.04 28.50 3.90
CA ALA A 422 20.43 27.19 3.39
C ALA A 422 21.04 26.31 4.49
N GLU A 423 21.81 26.88 5.42
CA GLU A 423 22.33 26.17 6.60
C GLU A 423 21.19 25.60 7.47
N LYS A 424 20.15 26.41 7.74
CA LYS A 424 18.99 25.95 8.51
C LYS A 424 18.20 24.90 7.74
N GLN A 425 17.92 25.13 6.46
CA GLN A 425 17.22 24.18 5.60
C GLN A 425 17.96 22.85 5.51
N LEU A 426 19.27 22.88 5.27
CA LEU A 426 20.12 21.69 5.22
C LEU A 426 20.10 20.93 6.54
N SER A 427 20.14 21.61 7.69
CA SER A 427 20.03 20.96 9.00
C SER A 427 18.71 20.18 9.14
N GLU A 428 17.60 20.76 8.70
CA GLU A 428 16.30 20.07 8.77
C GLU A 428 16.17 18.98 7.70
N PHE A 429 16.64 19.20 6.47
CA PHE A 429 16.70 18.16 5.43
C PHE A 429 17.55 16.98 5.89
N LYS A 430 18.68 17.20 6.54
CA LYS A 430 19.48 16.13 7.15
C LYS A 430 18.68 15.35 8.18
N LYS A 431 17.84 15.98 9.00
CA LYS A 431 17.00 15.25 9.96
C LYS A 431 15.94 14.41 9.25
N GLU A 432 15.45 14.79 8.07
CA GLU A 432 14.47 13.99 7.31
C GLU A 432 15.15 12.92 6.43
N LEU A 433 16.35 13.20 5.93
CA LEU A 433 17.15 12.33 5.06
C LEU A 433 17.97 11.30 5.86
N ILE A 434 18.59 11.75 6.95
CA ILE A 434 19.48 11.03 7.88
C ILE A 434 18.76 10.73 9.19
N LYS A 435 17.45 10.98 9.32
CA LYS A 435 16.69 10.20 10.31
C LYS A 435 17.03 8.77 9.99
N LYS A 436 17.69 8.10 10.93
CA LYS A 436 17.61 6.66 11.03
C LYS A 436 16.10 6.35 11.02
N GLU A 437 15.53 6.12 9.84
CA GLU A 437 15.06 4.77 9.60
C GLU A 437 16.22 3.94 10.11
N GLU A 438 16.12 3.48 11.37
CA GLU A 438 16.99 2.42 11.83
C GLU A 438 16.96 1.48 10.66
N ASN A 439 18.09 1.36 9.95
CA ASN A 439 18.18 0.48 8.80
C ASN A 439 18.19 -0.88 9.46
N MET A 440 17.01 -1.30 9.90
CA MET A 440 16.77 -2.47 10.70
C MET A 440 17.07 -3.59 9.74
N ASN A 441 18.14 -4.32 10.02
CA ASN A 441 18.46 -5.45 9.20
C ASN A 441 17.44 -6.55 9.54
N PRO A 442 16.66 -7.05 8.57
CA PRO A 442 15.74 -8.15 8.82
C PRO A 442 16.44 -9.35 9.49
N VAL A 443 17.70 -9.61 9.14
CA VAL A 443 18.51 -10.68 9.75
C VAL A 443 18.74 -10.44 11.23
N GLU A 444 18.97 -9.20 11.68
CA GLU A 444 19.15 -8.88 13.10
C GLU A 444 17.85 -9.08 13.88
N ILE A 445 16.70 -8.72 13.30
CA ILE A 445 15.38 -8.97 13.93
C ILE A 445 15.11 -10.47 14.05
N ILE A 446 15.41 -11.24 13.00
CA ILE A 446 15.30 -12.72 13.03
C ILE A 446 16.24 -13.29 14.08
N LEU A 447 17.50 -12.84 14.14
CA LEU A 447 18.50 -13.28 15.10
C LEU A 447 18.03 -13.04 16.54
N LYS A 448 17.51 -11.84 16.80
CA LYS A 448 16.96 -11.42 18.09
C LYS A 448 15.81 -12.31 18.50
N LYS A 449 14.81 -12.52 17.62
CA LYS A 449 13.67 -13.40 17.92
C LYS A 449 14.09 -14.87 18.10
N ARG A 450 15.02 -15.36 17.27
CA ARG A 450 15.61 -16.71 17.38
C ARG A 450 16.27 -16.92 18.73
N ASN A 451 16.96 -15.90 19.25
CA ASN A 451 17.58 -15.90 20.56
C ASN A 451 16.60 -15.63 21.71
N ARG A 452 15.28 -15.65 21.44
CA ARG A 452 14.19 -15.42 22.40
C ARG A 452 14.18 -14.02 23.02
N GLU A 453 14.79 -13.05 22.35
CA GLU A 453 14.73 -11.67 22.77
C GLU A 453 13.40 -11.03 22.33
N ARG A 454 12.98 -10.00 23.07
CA ARG A 454 11.73 -9.27 22.84
C ARG A 454 11.87 -8.26 21.70
N LEU A 455 10.94 -8.30 20.77
CA LEU A 455 10.83 -7.33 19.68
C LEU A 455 9.99 -6.14 20.09
N SER A 456 10.44 -4.95 19.72
CA SER A 456 9.67 -3.74 19.83
C SER A 456 8.59 -3.67 18.75
N LYS A 457 7.53 -2.91 19.03
CA LYS A 457 6.50 -2.60 18.03
C LYS A 457 7.09 -2.03 16.73
N LYS A 458 8.14 -1.20 16.83
CA LYS A 458 8.81 -0.60 15.67
C LYS A 458 9.49 -1.65 14.79
N GLU A 459 10.17 -2.63 15.39
CA GLU A 459 10.79 -3.76 14.68
C GLU A 459 9.72 -4.61 13.99
N LEU A 460 8.60 -4.92 14.67
CA LEU A 460 7.49 -5.66 14.09
C LEU A 460 6.81 -4.91 12.93
N THR A 461 6.56 -3.61 13.10
CA THR A 461 5.99 -2.77 12.04
C THR A 461 6.91 -2.76 10.81
N PHE A 462 8.20 -2.48 11.00
CA PHE A 462 9.17 -2.52 9.91
C PHE A 462 9.17 -3.86 9.18
N PHE A 463 9.29 -4.98 9.93
CA PHE A 463 9.43 -6.30 9.33
C PHE A 463 8.19 -6.69 8.51
N ILE A 464 6.99 -6.48 9.06
CA ILE A 464 5.75 -6.85 8.37
C ILE A 464 5.47 -5.91 7.19
N GLU A 465 5.67 -4.59 7.33
CA GLU A 465 5.46 -3.64 6.23
C GLU A 465 6.46 -3.87 5.09
N SER A 466 7.74 -4.11 5.39
CA SER A 466 8.75 -4.44 4.37
C SER A 466 8.47 -5.79 3.70
N TYR A 467 7.92 -6.78 4.42
CA TYR A 467 7.44 -8.02 3.79
C TYR A 467 6.27 -7.74 2.83
N LEU A 468 5.29 -6.95 3.25
CA LEU A 468 4.15 -6.57 2.40
C LEU A 468 4.56 -5.78 1.16
N ASN A 469 5.57 -4.91 1.27
CA ASN A 469 6.12 -4.12 0.17
C ASN A 469 7.12 -4.88 -0.73
N ASN A 470 7.30 -6.19 -0.52
CA ASN A 470 8.26 -7.04 -1.25
C ASN A 470 9.74 -6.66 -1.06
N GLU A 471 10.07 -5.98 0.03
CA GLU A 471 11.44 -5.65 0.41
C GLU A 471 12.09 -6.77 1.23
N ILE A 472 11.29 -7.50 2.00
CA ILE A 472 11.69 -8.74 2.67
C ILE A 472 11.19 -9.93 1.83
N PRO A 473 12.08 -10.80 1.33
CA PRO A 473 11.70 -11.98 0.58
C PRO A 473 11.11 -13.08 1.49
N GLU A 474 10.36 -14.00 0.89
CA GLU A 474 9.65 -15.07 1.63
C GLU A 474 10.59 -15.91 2.50
N TYR A 475 11.82 -16.19 2.06
CA TYR A 475 12.76 -17.00 2.86
C TYR A 475 13.14 -16.34 4.19
N GLN A 476 13.22 -15.00 4.25
CA GLN A 476 13.45 -14.28 5.52
C GLN A 476 12.19 -14.28 6.38
N MET A 477 11.01 -14.15 5.77
CA MET A 477 9.75 -14.23 6.50
C MET A 477 9.52 -15.63 7.08
N SER A 478 9.80 -16.70 6.33
CA SER A 478 9.73 -18.08 6.82
C SER A 478 10.67 -18.30 8.01
N ALA A 479 11.90 -17.78 7.94
CA ALA A 479 12.85 -17.84 9.05
C ALA A 479 12.33 -17.09 10.29
N PHE A 480 11.73 -15.91 10.09
CA PHE A 480 11.09 -15.14 11.15
C PHE A 480 9.92 -15.88 11.81
N LEU A 481 9.04 -16.47 11.00
CA LEU A 481 7.90 -17.27 11.50
C LEU A 481 8.38 -18.48 12.30
N MET A 482 9.43 -19.16 11.84
CA MET A 482 10.03 -20.28 12.57
C MET A 482 10.71 -19.83 13.87
N ALA A 483 11.34 -18.64 13.86
CA ALA A 483 11.89 -18.04 15.07
C ALA A 483 10.79 -17.70 16.10
N ILE A 484 9.62 -17.21 15.66
CA ILE A 484 8.45 -17.03 16.54
C ILE A 484 7.92 -18.38 17.03
N PHE A 485 7.86 -19.40 16.17
CA PHE A 485 7.36 -20.73 16.53
C PHE A 485 8.14 -21.34 17.72
N PHE A 486 9.48 -21.27 17.69
CA PHE A 486 10.32 -21.80 18.77
C PHE A 486 10.61 -20.80 19.91
N GLY A 487 10.57 -19.50 19.61
CA GLY A 487 10.92 -18.44 20.55
C GLY A 487 9.74 -17.85 21.31
N ASN A 488 8.50 -18.17 20.89
CA ASN A 488 7.24 -17.58 21.37
C ASN A 488 7.25 -16.04 21.29
N MET A 489 6.18 -15.39 21.76
CA MET A 489 6.10 -13.94 21.87
C MET A 489 5.45 -13.55 23.19
N GLU A 490 5.95 -12.50 23.80
CA GLU A 490 5.33 -11.88 24.98
C GLU A 490 3.99 -11.22 24.60
N VAL A 491 3.12 -11.04 25.59
CA VAL A 491 1.75 -10.53 25.39
C VAL A 491 1.73 -9.18 24.66
N ASP A 492 2.69 -8.29 24.93
CA ASP A 492 2.80 -6.99 24.27
C ASP A 492 3.33 -7.10 22.83
N GLU A 493 4.21 -8.07 22.55
CA GLU A 493 4.67 -8.37 21.19
C GLU A 493 3.50 -8.88 20.34
N VAL A 494 2.65 -9.75 20.90
CA VAL A 494 1.44 -10.27 20.23
C VAL A 494 0.46 -9.13 19.93
N GLN A 495 0.25 -8.21 20.87
CA GLN A 495 -0.58 -7.03 20.65
C GLN A 495 -0.01 -6.12 19.54
N ALA A 496 1.31 -5.88 19.57
CA ALA A 496 1.97 -5.09 18.55
C ALA A 496 1.86 -5.74 17.17
N LEU A 497 2.05 -7.05 17.07
CA LEU A 497 1.89 -7.81 15.83
C LEU A 497 0.43 -7.73 15.33
N THR A 498 -0.54 -7.91 16.23
CA THR A 498 -1.97 -7.81 15.90
C THR A 498 -2.33 -6.41 15.40
N ASP A 499 -1.84 -5.35 16.05
CA ASP A 499 -2.04 -3.95 15.62
C ASP A 499 -1.48 -3.72 14.21
N VAL A 500 -0.30 -4.24 13.92
CA VAL A 500 0.33 -4.14 12.59
C VAL A 500 -0.50 -4.87 11.54
N TYR A 501 -1.05 -6.04 11.86
CA TYR A 501 -1.94 -6.75 10.93
C TYR A 501 -3.21 -5.94 10.65
N ILE A 502 -3.88 -5.43 11.69
CA ILE A 502 -5.08 -4.60 11.57
C ILE A 502 -4.80 -3.37 10.69
N LYS A 503 -3.68 -2.68 10.92
CA LYS A 503 -3.30 -1.46 10.18
C LYS A 503 -2.84 -1.69 8.75
N SER A 504 -2.57 -2.94 8.37
CA SER A 504 -2.18 -3.28 6.99
C SER A 504 -3.30 -3.07 5.98
N GLY A 505 -4.56 -2.97 6.42
CA GLY A 505 -5.71 -2.89 5.52
C GLY A 505 -6.87 -2.04 6.05
N ASN A 506 -8.01 -2.18 5.39
CA ASN A 506 -9.25 -1.52 5.77
C ASN A 506 -9.83 -2.13 7.06
N GLN A 507 -10.66 -1.35 7.74
CA GLN A 507 -11.44 -1.78 8.89
C GLN A 507 -12.90 -1.38 8.69
N ILE A 508 -13.80 -2.28 9.07
CA ILE A 508 -15.23 -2.06 9.06
C ILE A 508 -15.65 -1.59 10.45
N THR A 509 -16.55 -0.62 10.49
CA THR A 509 -17.13 -0.11 11.74
C THR A 509 -18.64 -0.16 11.69
N PHE A 510 -19.23 -0.51 12.84
CA PHE A 510 -20.66 -0.48 13.12
C PHE A 510 -20.94 0.50 14.26
N PRO A 511 -22.11 1.16 14.30
CA PRO A 511 -22.50 1.98 15.44
C PRO A 511 -22.45 1.18 16.74
N LYS A 512 -21.91 1.78 17.81
CA LYS A 512 -21.82 1.12 19.13
C LYS A 512 -23.18 0.62 19.62
N THR A 513 -24.24 1.37 19.33
CA THR A 513 -25.62 1.02 19.67
C THR A 513 -26.12 -0.30 19.08
N MET A 514 -25.49 -0.82 18.02
CA MET A 514 -25.86 -2.13 17.47
C MET A 514 -25.39 -3.31 18.32
N ASN A 515 -24.47 -3.11 19.28
CA ASN A 515 -23.88 -4.16 20.13
C ASN A 515 -23.57 -5.44 19.34
N THR A 516 -22.84 -5.30 18.23
CA THR A 516 -22.58 -6.43 17.32
C THR A 516 -21.82 -7.56 18.01
N VAL A 517 -22.14 -8.81 17.64
CA VAL A 517 -21.47 -10.00 18.15
C VAL A 517 -21.11 -10.94 17.01
N ASP A 518 -19.92 -11.51 17.04
CA ASP A 518 -19.49 -12.52 16.09
C ASP A 518 -19.08 -13.83 16.79
N LYS A 519 -18.99 -14.92 16.01
CA LYS A 519 -18.44 -16.20 16.45
C LYS A 519 -17.28 -16.62 15.55
N HIS A 520 -16.18 -17.05 16.17
CA HIS A 520 -15.08 -17.70 15.46
C HIS A 520 -14.89 -19.14 15.95
N SER A 521 -14.47 -20.04 15.06
CA SER A 521 -14.04 -21.39 15.39
C SER A 521 -12.59 -21.57 14.99
N SER A 522 -11.80 -22.29 15.79
CA SER A 522 -10.46 -22.70 15.37
C SER A 522 -10.45 -23.75 14.26
N GLY A 523 -11.63 -24.27 13.86
CA GLY A 523 -11.78 -25.26 12.81
C GLY A 523 -11.82 -26.70 13.33
N GLY A 524 -12.57 -27.55 12.62
CA GLY A 524 -12.79 -28.95 12.98
C GLY A 524 -13.47 -29.73 11.84
N VAL A 525 -13.77 -31.00 12.10
CA VAL A 525 -14.41 -31.91 11.14
C VAL A 525 -15.89 -32.04 11.46
N GLY A 526 -16.77 -31.80 10.48
CA GLY A 526 -18.21 -31.69 10.72
C GLY A 526 -18.61 -30.43 11.48
N ASP A 527 -17.75 -29.42 11.63
CA ASP A 527 -18.08 -28.20 12.38
C ASP A 527 -19.02 -27.27 11.59
N LYS A 528 -20.31 -27.62 11.54
CA LYS A 528 -21.37 -26.83 10.88
C LYS A 528 -21.98 -25.77 11.77
N ILE A 529 -21.57 -25.69 13.04
CA ILE A 529 -22.21 -24.91 14.11
C ILE A 529 -22.55 -23.47 13.72
N THR A 530 -21.69 -22.80 12.94
CA THR A 530 -21.95 -21.43 12.47
C THR A 530 -23.27 -21.29 11.71
N ILE A 531 -23.63 -22.29 10.90
CA ILE A 531 -24.79 -22.25 9.99
C ILE A 531 -26.11 -22.18 10.77
N PRO A 532 -26.40 -23.03 11.78
CA PRO A 532 -27.59 -22.86 12.62
C PRO A 532 -27.42 -21.77 13.69
N LEU A 533 -26.21 -21.51 14.19
CA LEU A 533 -25.98 -20.53 15.26
C LEU A 533 -26.37 -19.11 14.86
N ALA A 534 -25.91 -18.65 13.69
CA ALA A 534 -26.14 -17.27 13.23
C ALA A 534 -27.64 -16.92 13.10
N PRO A 535 -28.50 -17.73 12.43
CA PRO A 535 -29.92 -17.44 12.33
C PRO A 535 -30.65 -17.53 13.69
N ILE A 536 -30.26 -18.44 14.59
CA ILE A 536 -30.83 -18.53 15.95
C ILE A 536 -30.57 -17.23 16.72
N VAL A 537 -29.31 -16.80 16.77
CA VAL A 537 -28.92 -15.61 17.54
C VAL A 537 -29.48 -14.33 16.90
N ALA A 538 -29.61 -14.29 15.57
CA ALA A 538 -30.30 -13.21 14.86
C ALA A 538 -31.81 -13.18 15.11
N ALA A 539 -32.47 -14.34 15.20
CA ALA A 539 -33.90 -14.44 15.54
C ALA A 539 -34.18 -13.93 16.97
N CYS A 540 -33.24 -14.13 17.89
CA CYS A 540 -33.27 -13.53 19.23
C CYS A 540 -32.98 -12.01 19.25
N GLY A 541 -32.63 -11.40 18.12
CA GLY A 541 -32.48 -9.95 17.96
C GLY A 541 -31.04 -9.42 17.84
N ALA A 542 -30.03 -10.29 17.86
CA ALA A 542 -28.64 -9.83 17.75
C ALA A 542 -28.24 -9.45 16.31
N LYS A 543 -27.16 -8.67 16.19
CA LYS A 543 -26.55 -8.29 14.91
C LYS A 543 -25.20 -8.97 14.75
N ILE A 544 -25.07 -9.80 13.71
CA ILE A 544 -23.90 -10.66 13.48
C ILE A 544 -23.21 -10.34 12.14
N PRO A 545 -22.18 -9.46 12.13
CA PRO A 545 -21.44 -9.08 10.94
C PRO A 545 -20.33 -10.10 10.60
N MET A 546 -20.70 -11.37 10.41
CA MET A 546 -19.73 -12.45 10.32
C MET A 546 -19.02 -12.50 8.95
N ILE A 547 -17.69 -12.51 9.01
CA ILE A 547 -16.83 -12.90 7.91
C ILE A 547 -16.23 -14.28 8.21
N SER A 548 -16.30 -15.17 7.24
CA SER A 548 -15.85 -16.56 7.38
C SER A 548 -14.80 -16.91 6.33
N GLY A 549 -14.03 -17.97 6.63
CA GLY A 549 -13.03 -18.53 5.73
C GLY A 549 -13.54 -19.72 4.90
N ARG A 550 -12.70 -20.12 3.94
CA ARG A 550 -12.80 -21.40 3.21
C ARG A 550 -12.02 -22.49 3.94
N GLY A 551 -12.25 -23.74 3.58
CA GLY A 551 -11.60 -24.90 4.18
C GLY A 551 -10.10 -24.96 3.86
N LEU A 552 -9.32 -25.52 4.78
CA LEU A 552 -7.90 -25.73 4.62
C LEU A 552 -7.45 -26.96 5.41
N GLY A 553 -6.49 -27.70 4.84
CA GLY A 553 -6.06 -28.97 5.40
C GLY A 553 -7.24 -29.93 5.55
N HIS A 554 -7.33 -30.61 6.69
CA HIS A 554 -8.42 -31.56 6.99
C HIS A 554 -9.73 -30.90 7.45
N THR A 555 -9.76 -29.58 7.65
CA THR A 555 -10.93 -28.87 8.18
C THR A 555 -11.79 -28.29 7.06
N GLY A 556 -13.10 -28.47 7.16
CA GLY A 556 -14.07 -27.89 6.22
C GLY A 556 -14.29 -26.39 6.48
N GLY A 557 -14.61 -25.62 5.44
CA GLY A 557 -14.90 -24.18 5.56
C GLY A 557 -16.39 -23.87 5.46
N THR A 558 -16.90 -22.98 6.31
CA THR A 558 -18.30 -22.54 6.28
C THR A 558 -18.71 -21.98 4.91
N LEU A 559 -17.83 -21.25 4.24
CA LEU A 559 -18.14 -20.70 2.91
C LEU A 559 -18.29 -21.79 1.85
N ASP A 560 -17.46 -22.83 1.90
CA ASP A 560 -17.56 -23.94 0.95
C ASP A 560 -18.87 -24.73 1.16
N LYS A 561 -19.33 -24.84 2.42
CA LYS A 561 -20.65 -25.40 2.75
C LYS A 561 -21.77 -24.54 2.18
N LEU A 562 -21.75 -23.23 2.41
CA LEU A 562 -22.78 -22.30 1.91
C LEU A 562 -22.84 -22.23 0.39
N GLU A 563 -21.71 -22.38 -0.30
CA GLU A 563 -21.65 -22.43 -1.77
C GLU A 563 -22.26 -23.70 -2.39
N SER A 564 -22.62 -24.69 -1.56
CA SER A 564 -23.46 -25.80 -2.01
C SER A 564 -24.93 -25.41 -2.20
N ILE A 565 -25.38 -24.30 -1.61
CA ILE A 565 -26.72 -23.76 -1.84
C ILE A 565 -26.75 -23.14 -3.24
N PRO A 566 -27.65 -23.58 -4.14
CA PRO A 566 -27.71 -23.06 -5.50
C PRO A 566 -27.79 -21.53 -5.55
N ASN A 567 -26.96 -20.91 -6.39
CA ASN A 567 -26.87 -19.47 -6.64
C ASN A 567 -26.38 -18.59 -5.46
N LEU A 568 -26.09 -19.15 -4.28
CA LEU A 568 -25.66 -18.36 -3.13
C LEU A 568 -24.30 -17.69 -3.42
N ARG A 569 -24.27 -16.37 -3.31
CA ARG A 569 -23.06 -15.56 -3.51
C ARG A 569 -22.46 -15.21 -2.16
N THR A 570 -21.15 -15.41 -1.99
CA THR A 570 -20.42 -15.14 -0.74
C THR A 570 -19.58 -13.84 -0.75
N ASN A 571 -19.34 -13.24 -1.93
CA ASN A 571 -18.54 -12.03 -2.08
C ASN A 571 -19.43 -10.77 -2.14
N TYR A 572 -19.19 -9.79 -1.24
CA TYR A 572 -19.92 -8.51 -1.19
C TYR A 572 -18.99 -7.32 -0.99
N LYS A 573 -19.39 -6.15 -1.48
CA LYS A 573 -18.75 -4.88 -1.09
C LYS A 573 -19.21 -4.48 0.32
N GLU A 574 -18.41 -3.69 1.02
CA GLU A 574 -18.68 -3.26 2.40
C GLU A 574 -20.08 -2.66 2.60
N ASN A 575 -20.53 -1.79 1.69
CA ASN A 575 -21.85 -1.16 1.79
C ASN A 575 -23.01 -2.16 1.60
N GLU A 576 -22.84 -3.20 0.79
CA GLU A 576 -23.84 -4.26 0.62
C GLU A 576 -23.86 -5.14 1.87
N PHE A 577 -22.68 -5.51 2.38
CA PHE A 577 -22.51 -6.27 3.61
C PHE A 577 -23.22 -5.62 4.80
N LYS A 578 -22.99 -4.31 5.05
CA LYS A 578 -23.66 -3.57 6.13
C LYS A 578 -25.18 -3.62 6.00
N LYS A 579 -25.72 -3.41 4.78
CA LYS A 579 -27.16 -3.49 4.51
C LYS A 579 -27.75 -4.87 4.79
N ILE A 580 -27.03 -5.95 4.50
CA ILE A 580 -27.48 -7.32 4.80
C ILE A 580 -27.58 -7.51 6.31
N VAL A 581 -26.56 -7.12 7.07
CA VAL A 581 -26.57 -7.21 8.54
C VAL A 581 -27.71 -6.39 9.15
N GLU A 582 -27.92 -5.17 8.65
CA GLU A 582 -29.02 -4.31 9.10
C GLU A 582 -30.39 -4.94 8.83
N LYS A 583 -30.62 -5.41 7.60
CA LYS A 583 -31.91 -5.96 7.14
C LYS A 583 -32.23 -7.33 7.75
N VAL A 584 -31.32 -8.30 7.62
CA VAL A 584 -31.57 -9.70 8.00
C VAL A 584 -31.28 -9.93 9.48
N GLY A 585 -30.28 -9.24 10.01
CA GLY A 585 -29.73 -9.45 11.36
C GLY A 585 -28.36 -10.10 11.34
N PHE A 586 -28.02 -10.83 10.28
CA PHE A 586 -26.70 -11.42 10.12
C PHE A 586 -26.29 -11.54 8.66
N SER A 587 -25.00 -11.77 8.45
CA SER A 587 -24.43 -12.16 7.17
C SER A 587 -23.29 -13.12 7.39
N ILE A 588 -23.04 -14.02 6.44
CA ILE A 588 -21.81 -14.83 6.38
C ILE A 588 -21.19 -14.56 5.02
N ILE A 589 -20.09 -13.82 4.98
CA ILE A 589 -19.45 -13.42 3.72
C ILE A 589 -17.97 -13.82 3.70
N SER A 590 -17.38 -13.77 2.51
CA SER A 590 -15.95 -13.92 2.34
C SER A 590 -15.18 -12.67 2.74
N GLN A 591 -13.92 -12.89 3.13
CA GLN A 591 -12.99 -11.81 3.43
C GLN A 591 -12.64 -11.05 2.15
N SER A 592 -12.79 -9.71 2.18
CA SER A 592 -12.34 -8.86 1.07
C SER A 592 -10.80 -8.82 1.02
N GLU A 593 -10.22 -8.68 -0.18
CA GLU A 593 -8.76 -8.60 -0.34
C GLU A 593 -8.12 -7.40 0.38
N LYS A 594 -8.93 -6.40 0.74
CA LYS A 594 -8.49 -5.18 1.41
C LYS A 594 -8.52 -5.29 2.95
N LEU A 595 -9.16 -6.32 3.50
CA LEU A 595 -9.31 -6.50 4.94
C LEU A 595 -8.12 -7.31 5.47
N VAL A 596 -7.22 -6.66 6.23
CA VAL A 596 -6.05 -7.30 6.86
C VAL A 596 -5.16 -8.09 5.87
N PRO A 597 -4.59 -7.45 4.83
CA PRO A 597 -3.75 -8.13 3.83
C PRO A 597 -2.47 -8.75 4.40
N ALA A 598 -1.95 -8.25 5.53
CA ALA A 598 -0.84 -8.88 6.27
C ALA A 598 -1.16 -10.35 6.61
N ASP A 599 -2.29 -10.57 7.27
CA ASP A 599 -2.69 -11.91 7.71
C ASP A 599 -2.82 -12.86 6.53
N ARG A 600 -3.51 -12.46 5.46
CA ARG A 600 -3.70 -13.30 4.28
C ARG A 600 -2.36 -13.81 3.71
N ARG A 601 -1.40 -12.89 3.50
CA ARG A 601 -0.10 -13.23 2.92
C ARG A 601 0.73 -14.10 3.87
N ILE A 602 0.74 -13.76 5.15
CA ILE A 602 1.54 -14.47 6.15
C ILE A 602 0.95 -15.85 6.45
N TYR A 603 -0.38 -15.96 6.52
CA TYR A 603 -1.08 -17.22 6.71
C TYR A 603 -0.81 -18.20 5.56
N ALA A 604 -0.84 -17.73 4.31
CA ALA A 604 -0.50 -18.55 3.15
C ALA A 604 0.94 -19.11 3.25
N LEU A 605 1.89 -18.33 3.77
CA LEU A 605 3.25 -18.79 4.01
C LEU A 605 3.33 -19.75 5.21
N ARG A 606 2.59 -19.50 6.29
CA ARG A 606 2.54 -20.38 7.47
C ARG A 606 2.07 -21.79 7.13
N ASP A 607 1.07 -21.88 6.27
CA ASP A 607 0.46 -23.15 5.82
C ASP A 607 1.49 -24.07 5.13
N VAL A 608 2.41 -23.48 4.34
CA VAL A 608 3.43 -24.24 3.59
C VAL A 608 4.79 -24.30 4.30
N THR A 609 4.90 -23.76 5.52
CA THR A 609 6.16 -23.76 6.31
C THR A 609 6.03 -24.44 7.67
N ALA A 610 4.90 -25.10 7.93
CA ALA A 610 4.61 -25.77 9.21
C ALA A 610 4.69 -24.83 10.43
N THR A 611 4.32 -23.56 10.27
CA THR A 611 4.32 -22.54 11.36
C THR A 611 2.89 -22.10 11.75
N VAL A 612 1.88 -22.91 11.42
CA VAL A 612 0.48 -22.63 11.77
C VAL A 612 0.26 -22.75 13.29
N GLU A 613 0.79 -23.76 13.96
CA GLU A 613 0.47 -24.14 15.35
C GLU A 613 1.16 -23.25 16.42
N SER A 614 1.53 -22.01 16.08
CA SER A 614 2.10 -21.04 17.02
C SER A 614 1.01 -20.17 17.66
N LEU A 615 0.91 -20.17 18.99
CA LEU A 615 -0.10 -19.43 19.75
C LEU A 615 -0.09 -17.91 19.46
N PRO A 616 1.07 -17.22 19.46
CA PRO A 616 1.18 -15.83 19.02
C PRO A 616 0.62 -15.57 17.63
N LEU A 617 1.00 -16.40 16.65
CA LEU A 617 0.62 -16.23 15.26
C LEU A 617 -0.87 -16.55 15.03
N ILE A 618 -1.40 -17.56 15.73
CA ILE A 618 -2.84 -17.85 15.76
C ILE A 618 -3.60 -16.67 16.34
N THR A 619 -3.15 -16.11 17.46
CA THR A 619 -3.82 -14.98 18.10
C THR A 619 -3.82 -13.75 17.21
N ALA A 620 -2.65 -13.35 16.70
CA ALA A 620 -2.55 -12.20 15.80
C ALA A 620 -3.40 -12.40 14.53
N SER A 621 -3.42 -13.62 13.97
CA SER A 621 -4.21 -13.96 12.81
C SER A 621 -5.71 -13.85 13.08
N ILE A 622 -6.23 -14.51 14.12
CA ILE A 622 -7.67 -14.53 14.43
C ILE A 622 -8.13 -13.13 14.83
N MET A 623 -7.45 -12.51 15.80
CA MET A 623 -7.91 -11.25 16.37
C MET A 623 -7.83 -10.10 15.39
N SER A 624 -6.79 -10.03 14.54
CA SER A 624 -6.70 -8.95 13.56
C SER A 624 -7.89 -8.91 12.60
N LYS A 625 -8.32 -10.09 12.12
CA LYS A 625 -9.55 -10.22 11.29
C LYS A 625 -10.78 -9.82 12.09
N LYS A 626 -11.00 -10.42 13.26
CA LYS A 626 -12.23 -10.21 14.05
C LYS A 626 -12.38 -8.79 14.58
N ILE A 627 -11.29 -8.09 14.85
CA ILE A 627 -11.29 -6.67 15.21
C ILE A 627 -11.56 -5.81 13.96
N ALA A 628 -10.89 -6.10 12.84
CA ALA A 628 -11.09 -5.35 11.59
C ALA A 628 -12.50 -5.53 10.98
N GLU A 629 -13.20 -6.60 11.33
CA GLU A 629 -14.60 -6.86 10.95
C GLU A 629 -15.61 -5.94 11.69
N GLY A 630 -15.19 -5.29 12.78
CA GLY A 630 -16.01 -4.30 13.50
C GLY A 630 -17.01 -4.89 14.49
N ALA A 631 -16.89 -6.18 14.82
CA ALA A 631 -17.68 -6.81 15.87
C ALA A 631 -17.24 -6.28 17.26
N GLN A 632 -18.18 -5.86 18.10
CA GLN A 632 -17.87 -5.34 19.44
C GLN A 632 -17.68 -6.47 20.47
N ASN A 633 -18.33 -7.60 20.22
CA ASN A 633 -18.27 -8.80 21.05
C ASN A 633 -17.89 -10.00 20.18
N LEU A 634 -17.19 -10.96 20.77
CA LEU A 634 -16.73 -12.16 20.08
C LEU A 634 -16.84 -13.38 21.00
N VAL A 635 -17.47 -14.44 20.50
CA VAL A 635 -17.42 -15.76 21.12
C VAL A 635 -16.51 -16.66 20.29
N ILE A 636 -15.49 -17.24 20.92
CA ILE A 636 -14.54 -18.14 20.28
C ILE A 636 -14.85 -19.57 20.70
N ASP A 637 -15.12 -20.42 19.74
CA ASP A 637 -15.27 -21.86 19.86
C ASP A 637 -13.92 -22.51 19.61
N LEU A 638 -13.15 -22.73 20.68
CA LEU A 638 -11.81 -23.26 20.61
C LEU A 638 -11.85 -24.78 20.70
N LYS A 639 -11.63 -25.44 19.56
CA LYS A 639 -11.64 -26.89 19.44
C LYS A 639 -10.43 -27.50 20.13
N VAL A 640 -10.65 -28.57 20.88
CA VAL A 640 -9.60 -29.32 21.59
C VAL A 640 -9.74 -30.80 21.29
N GLY A 641 -8.63 -31.44 20.95
CA GLY A 641 -8.55 -32.89 20.71
C GLY A 641 -8.02 -33.28 19.33
N ASP A 642 -8.22 -34.54 18.96
CA ASP A 642 -7.56 -35.15 17.79
C ASP A 642 -7.90 -34.48 16.46
N GLY A 643 -9.14 -34.01 16.27
CA GLY A 643 -9.57 -33.30 15.07
C GLY A 643 -9.25 -31.80 15.07
N ALA A 644 -8.75 -31.25 16.17
CA ALA A 644 -8.39 -29.83 16.31
C ALA A 644 -6.90 -29.58 16.07
N PHE A 645 -6.53 -28.32 15.85
CA PHE A 645 -5.12 -27.89 15.89
C PHE A 645 -4.54 -27.97 17.30
N ILE A 646 -5.35 -27.71 18.33
CA ILE A 646 -4.94 -27.74 19.72
C ILE A 646 -5.32 -29.10 20.32
N LYS A 647 -4.31 -29.89 20.72
CA LYS A 647 -4.54 -31.28 21.16
C LYS A 647 -4.92 -31.40 22.63
N ASN A 648 -4.42 -30.51 23.48
CA ASN A 648 -4.59 -30.61 24.93
C ASN A 648 -5.20 -29.33 25.53
N MET A 649 -5.83 -29.49 26.70
CA MET A 649 -6.53 -28.40 27.39
C MET A 649 -5.61 -27.30 27.91
N GLU A 650 -4.38 -27.62 28.31
CA GLU A 650 -3.43 -26.62 28.84
C GLU A 650 -3.05 -25.60 27.75
N THR A 651 -2.67 -26.09 26.56
CA THR A 651 -2.38 -25.25 25.40
C THR A 651 -3.62 -24.46 24.97
N ALA A 652 -4.81 -25.08 25.04
CA ALA A 652 -6.07 -24.41 24.74
C ALA A 652 -6.35 -23.25 25.70
N GLN A 653 -6.13 -23.44 27.01
CA GLN A 653 -6.28 -22.40 28.02
C GLN A 653 -5.31 -21.24 27.79
N ASN A 654 -4.04 -21.53 27.48
CA ASN A 654 -3.04 -20.51 27.17
C ASN A 654 -3.44 -19.68 25.93
N LEU A 655 -3.91 -20.34 24.87
CA LEU A 655 -4.40 -19.66 23.68
C LEU A 655 -5.66 -18.83 23.97
N GLY A 656 -6.62 -19.38 24.72
CA GLY A 656 -7.85 -18.68 25.10
C GLY A 656 -7.57 -17.41 25.90
N ASN A 657 -6.65 -17.48 26.87
CA ASN A 657 -6.20 -16.30 27.64
C ASN A 657 -5.58 -15.24 26.73
N LEU A 658 -4.71 -15.64 25.80
CA LEU A 658 -4.05 -14.71 24.89
C LEU A 658 -5.04 -14.02 23.92
N LEU A 659 -6.02 -14.78 23.39
CA LEU A 659 -7.10 -14.25 22.56
C LEU A 659 -7.96 -13.25 23.34
N ALA A 660 -8.38 -13.61 24.56
CA ALA A 660 -9.23 -12.76 25.39
C ALA A 660 -8.54 -11.46 25.81
N GLN A 661 -7.28 -11.55 26.26
CA GLN A 661 -6.46 -10.39 26.60
C GLN A 661 -6.23 -9.47 25.40
N THR A 662 -5.93 -10.05 24.22
CA THR A 662 -5.75 -9.28 22.99
C THR A 662 -7.04 -8.54 22.64
N GLY A 663 -8.19 -9.21 22.61
CA GLY A 663 -9.48 -8.57 22.32
C GLY A 663 -9.78 -7.40 23.26
N LYS A 664 -9.61 -7.61 24.57
CA LYS A 664 -9.82 -6.57 25.59
C LYS A 664 -8.97 -5.31 25.32
N ASN A 665 -7.72 -5.47 24.91
CA ASN A 665 -6.84 -4.34 24.61
C ASN A 665 -7.23 -3.54 23.36
N PHE A 666 -7.98 -4.16 22.44
CA PHE A 666 -8.57 -3.47 21.28
C PHE A 666 -10.05 -3.10 21.50
N GLY A 667 -10.57 -3.22 22.72
CA GLY A 667 -11.94 -2.83 23.07
C GLY A 667 -13.03 -3.80 22.57
N GLN A 668 -12.66 -5.05 22.28
CA GLN A 668 -13.59 -6.13 21.94
C GLN A 668 -13.75 -7.07 23.14
N ASN A 669 -14.99 -7.36 23.56
CA ASN A 669 -15.24 -8.34 24.62
C ASN A 669 -15.16 -9.74 24.02
N VAL A 670 -14.39 -10.64 24.65
CA VAL A 670 -14.14 -11.98 24.12
C VAL A 670 -14.45 -13.04 25.16
N THR A 671 -15.33 -13.98 24.82
CA THR A 671 -15.56 -15.20 25.60
C THR A 671 -15.06 -16.40 24.81
N VAL A 672 -14.30 -17.30 25.44
CA VAL A 672 -13.76 -18.51 24.80
C VAL A 672 -14.42 -19.74 25.40
N ILE A 673 -15.00 -20.59 24.56
CA ILE A 673 -15.60 -21.86 24.95
C ILE A 673 -14.72 -22.97 24.38
N TYR A 674 -14.25 -23.87 25.26
CA TYR A 674 -13.43 -25.01 24.87
C TYR A 674 -14.35 -26.19 24.53
N THR A 675 -14.30 -26.68 23.30
CA THR A 675 -15.19 -27.75 22.83
C THR A 675 -14.40 -28.93 22.28
N ASN A 676 -14.92 -30.13 22.56
CA ASN A 676 -14.31 -31.40 22.16
C ASN A 676 -14.40 -31.60 20.63
N MET A 677 -13.31 -32.05 20.02
CA MET A 677 -13.19 -32.38 18.59
C MET A 677 -12.50 -33.75 18.36
N ASN A 678 -12.65 -34.69 19.30
CA ASN A 678 -12.18 -36.07 19.16
C ASN A 678 -13.06 -36.88 18.20
N ALA A 679 -14.33 -36.49 17.99
CA ALA A 679 -15.20 -37.07 16.98
C ALA A 679 -15.72 -35.97 16.03
N PRO A 680 -16.05 -36.29 14.76
CA PRO A 680 -16.72 -35.33 13.89
C PRO A 680 -18.04 -34.88 14.50
N LEU A 681 -18.33 -33.58 14.44
CA LEU A 681 -19.56 -33.01 14.99
C LEU A 681 -20.77 -33.29 14.10
N GLY A 682 -21.90 -33.61 14.71
CA GLY A 682 -23.11 -34.03 14.02
C GLY A 682 -22.94 -35.36 13.30
N ASN A 683 -23.91 -35.78 12.50
CA ASN A 683 -23.85 -37.05 11.80
C ASN A 683 -23.24 -36.92 10.40
N TYR A 684 -23.24 -35.73 9.82
CA TYR A 684 -22.76 -35.53 8.44
C TYR A 684 -21.46 -34.73 8.37
N VAL A 685 -20.56 -35.12 7.46
CA VAL A 685 -19.32 -34.38 7.16
C VAL A 685 -19.25 -34.15 5.66
N GLY A 686 -19.07 -32.89 5.23
CA GLY A 686 -19.07 -32.50 3.82
C GLY A 686 -19.56 -31.06 3.61
N ASN A 687 -20.16 -30.78 2.47
CA ASN A 687 -20.69 -29.46 2.15
C ASN A 687 -22.22 -29.44 2.15
N SER A 688 -22.87 -30.03 1.12
CA SER A 688 -24.33 -30.07 1.05
C SER A 688 -24.96 -30.86 2.19
N LEU A 689 -24.33 -31.97 2.60
CA LEU A 689 -24.76 -32.80 3.71
C LEU A 689 -24.78 -32.03 5.05
N GLU A 690 -23.81 -31.13 5.26
CA GLU A 690 -23.76 -30.30 6.48
C GLU A 690 -24.78 -29.15 6.44
N ILE A 691 -25.10 -28.62 5.26
CA ILE A 691 -26.21 -27.67 5.10
C ILE A 691 -27.55 -28.36 5.37
N MET A 692 -27.75 -29.56 4.83
CA MET A 692 -28.95 -30.37 5.08
C MET A 692 -29.16 -30.60 6.58
N GLU A 693 -28.16 -31.11 7.31
CA GLU A 693 -28.28 -31.34 8.76
C GLU A 693 -28.51 -30.03 9.55
N SER A 694 -27.97 -28.90 9.07
CA SER A 694 -28.21 -27.59 9.69
C SER A 694 -29.66 -27.11 9.49
N ILE A 695 -30.24 -27.33 8.31
CA ILE A 695 -31.65 -27.02 8.02
C ILE A 695 -32.56 -27.91 8.86
N GLU A 696 -32.28 -29.22 8.91
CA GLU A 696 -33.03 -30.16 9.74
C GLU A 696 -33.00 -29.78 11.22
N TYR A 697 -31.83 -29.35 11.72
CA TYR A 697 -31.70 -28.85 13.07
C TYR A 697 -32.57 -27.61 13.34
N LEU A 698 -32.59 -26.65 12.39
CA LEU A 698 -33.44 -25.46 12.44
C LEU A 698 -34.94 -25.79 12.32
N GLN A 699 -35.30 -26.95 11.75
CA GLN A 699 -36.67 -27.48 11.70
C GLN A 699 -37.10 -28.21 13.00
N GLY A 700 -36.24 -28.28 14.01
CA GLY A 700 -36.56 -28.98 15.27
C GLY A 700 -35.85 -30.31 15.46
N LYS A 701 -35.19 -30.88 14.43
CA LYS A 701 -34.51 -32.18 14.53
C LYS A 701 -33.16 -32.04 15.24
N ARG A 702 -33.18 -32.04 16.57
CA ARG A 702 -31.98 -31.86 17.39
C ARG A 702 -31.02 -33.04 17.27
N VAL A 703 -29.76 -32.74 16.93
CA VAL A 703 -28.62 -33.66 17.08
C VAL A 703 -27.86 -33.24 18.33
N THR A 704 -27.59 -34.18 19.25
CA THR A 704 -27.15 -33.89 20.62
C THR A 704 -25.96 -32.94 20.70
N ASP A 705 -24.89 -33.23 19.95
CA ASP A 705 -23.64 -32.46 20.00
C ASP A 705 -23.77 -31.09 19.31
N ILE A 706 -24.46 -31.03 18.16
CA ILE A 706 -24.81 -29.77 17.50
C ILE A 706 -25.62 -28.90 18.45
N HIS A 707 -26.63 -29.47 19.11
CA HIS A 707 -27.53 -28.73 19.98
C HIS A 707 -26.81 -28.15 21.19
N GLU A 708 -26.07 -28.98 21.94
CA GLU A 708 -25.38 -28.56 23.16
C GLU A 708 -24.37 -27.46 22.88
N ILE A 709 -23.55 -27.61 21.83
CA ILE A 709 -22.52 -26.63 21.46
C ILE A 709 -23.17 -25.36 20.91
N THR A 710 -24.16 -25.47 20.01
CA THR A 710 -24.84 -24.29 19.43
C THR A 710 -25.55 -23.49 20.51
N LYS A 711 -26.29 -24.16 21.41
CA LYS A 711 -26.98 -23.50 22.52
C LYS A 711 -25.98 -22.80 23.44
N LYS A 712 -24.88 -23.46 23.81
CA LYS A 712 -23.88 -22.87 24.71
C LYS A 712 -23.22 -21.62 24.11
N LEU A 713 -22.88 -21.64 22.82
CA LEU A 713 -22.33 -20.49 22.11
C LEU A 713 -23.36 -19.36 21.98
N ALA A 714 -24.61 -19.69 21.62
CA ALA A 714 -25.69 -18.73 21.48
C ALA A 714 -25.99 -18.01 22.80
N VAL A 715 -26.02 -18.73 23.92
CA VAL A 715 -26.22 -18.14 25.25
C VAL A 715 -25.17 -17.05 25.51
N GLU A 716 -23.89 -17.35 25.31
CA GLU A 716 -22.83 -16.36 25.58
C GLU A 716 -22.88 -15.19 24.59
N MET A 717 -23.29 -15.40 23.33
CA MET A 717 -23.53 -14.30 22.39
C MET A 717 -24.67 -13.38 22.85
N LEU A 718 -25.78 -13.92 23.36
CA LEU A 718 -26.92 -13.14 23.84
C LEU A 718 -26.60 -12.37 25.14
N LEU A 719 -25.77 -12.95 26.01
CA LEU A 719 -25.29 -12.28 27.23
C LEU A 719 -24.33 -11.13 26.91
N LEU A 720 -23.35 -11.33 26.02
CA LEU A 720 -22.40 -10.29 25.62
C LEU A 720 -23.09 -9.10 24.94
N THR A 721 -24.17 -9.36 24.20
CA THR A 721 -24.98 -8.31 23.55
C THR A 721 -26.02 -7.67 24.46
N LYS A 722 -26.18 -8.19 25.70
CA LYS A 722 -27.17 -7.76 26.69
C LYS A 722 -28.62 -7.89 26.19
N ILE A 723 -28.86 -8.83 25.29
CA ILE A 723 -30.21 -9.18 24.81
C ILE A 723 -30.92 -10.04 25.86
N ALA A 724 -30.18 -10.94 26.49
CA ALA A 724 -30.65 -11.72 27.63
C ALA A 724 -29.93 -11.24 28.91
N LYS A 725 -30.64 -11.30 30.04
CA LYS A 725 -30.14 -10.92 31.36
C LYS A 725 -29.29 -12.01 32.00
N ASP A 726 -29.61 -13.27 31.74
CA ASP A 726 -29.00 -14.44 32.35
C ASP A 726 -29.06 -15.67 31.42
N GLN A 727 -28.39 -16.76 31.83
CA GLN A 727 -28.29 -17.98 31.03
C GLN A 727 -29.64 -18.68 30.84
N THR A 728 -30.56 -18.55 31.80
CA THR A 728 -31.87 -19.19 31.75
C THR A 728 -32.73 -18.54 30.68
N GLU A 729 -32.85 -17.21 30.73
CA GLU A 729 -33.60 -16.43 29.74
C GLU A 729 -33.01 -16.61 28.33
N ALA A 730 -31.68 -16.57 28.20
CA ALA A 730 -31.02 -16.84 26.92
C ALA A 730 -31.38 -18.23 26.38
N GLY A 731 -31.36 -19.25 27.25
CA GLY A 731 -31.70 -20.63 26.89
C GLY A 731 -33.14 -20.79 26.43
N GLU A 732 -34.10 -20.16 27.11
CA GLU A 732 -35.52 -20.17 26.74
C GLU A 732 -35.77 -19.47 25.39
N MET A 733 -35.13 -18.32 25.16
CA MET A 733 -35.21 -17.62 23.87
C MET A 733 -34.70 -18.49 22.71
N ILE A 734 -33.59 -19.20 22.92
CA ILE A 734 -32.98 -20.08 21.91
C ILE A 734 -33.90 -21.25 21.57
N GLU A 735 -34.49 -21.93 22.55
CA GLU A 735 -35.43 -23.02 22.21
C GLU A 735 -36.64 -22.49 21.49
N LYS A 736 -37.23 -21.40 22.00
CA LYS A 736 -38.43 -20.80 21.43
C LYS A 736 -38.28 -20.50 19.93
N VAL A 737 -37.21 -19.80 19.53
CA VAL A 737 -37.03 -19.39 18.13
C VAL A 737 -36.74 -20.56 17.18
N ILE A 738 -36.28 -21.71 17.70
CA ILE A 738 -36.13 -22.90 16.87
C ILE A 738 -37.47 -23.64 16.78
N ASP A 739 -38.18 -23.78 17.91
CA ASP A 739 -39.43 -24.54 17.99
C ASP A 739 -40.59 -23.83 17.26
N ASP A 740 -40.61 -22.50 17.25
CA ASP A 740 -41.61 -21.70 16.50
C ASP A 740 -41.21 -21.43 15.04
N GLY A 741 -40.03 -21.91 14.60
CA GLY A 741 -39.53 -21.78 13.23
C GLY A 741 -38.91 -20.42 12.87
N SER A 742 -38.88 -19.45 13.79
CA SER A 742 -38.30 -18.11 13.53
C SER A 742 -36.84 -18.16 13.08
N ALA A 743 -36.04 -19.09 13.62
CA ALA A 743 -34.65 -19.28 13.23
C ALA A 743 -34.52 -19.81 11.79
N LEU A 744 -35.35 -20.79 11.40
CA LEU A 744 -35.38 -21.29 10.02
C LEU A 744 -35.76 -20.17 9.03
N GLU A 745 -36.75 -19.35 9.40
CA GLU A 745 -37.17 -18.20 8.59
C GLU A 745 -36.05 -17.15 8.46
N LYS A 746 -35.28 -16.91 9.52
CA LYS A 746 -34.08 -16.07 9.43
C LYS A 746 -33.03 -16.63 8.48
N PHE A 747 -32.85 -17.95 8.46
CA PHE A 747 -31.93 -18.60 7.52
C PHE A 747 -32.42 -18.45 6.07
N ARG A 748 -33.73 -18.57 5.82
CA ARG A 748 -34.36 -18.32 4.52
C ARG A 748 -34.10 -16.90 4.02
N GLN A 749 -34.36 -15.90 4.86
CA GLN A 749 -34.12 -14.49 4.55
C GLN A 749 -32.64 -14.22 4.23
N PHE A 750 -31.73 -14.89 4.93
CA PHE A 750 -30.29 -14.81 4.66
C PHE A 750 -29.94 -15.38 3.28
N ILE A 751 -30.46 -16.55 2.93
CA ILE A 751 -30.22 -17.19 1.63
C ILE A 751 -30.70 -16.25 0.51
N GLU A 752 -31.91 -15.70 0.61
CA GLU A 752 -32.46 -14.75 -0.36
C GLU A 752 -31.63 -13.47 -0.47
N ALA A 753 -31.25 -12.89 0.68
CA ALA A 753 -30.43 -11.69 0.71
C ALA A 753 -29.05 -11.89 0.07
N GLN A 754 -28.59 -13.15 -0.01
CA GLN A 754 -27.36 -13.54 -0.69
C GLN A 754 -27.56 -14.20 -2.07
N ASN A 755 -28.75 -14.06 -2.66
CA ASN A 755 -29.16 -14.58 -3.97
C ASN A 755 -29.18 -16.12 -4.11
N GLY A 756 -29.13 -16.86 -3.00
CA GLY A 756 -29.29 -18.31 -3.02
C GLY A 756 -30.74 -18.73 -3.21
N ASN A 757 -30.97 -20.03 -3.47
CA ASN A 757 -32.32 -20.60 -3.55
C ASN A 757 -32.89 -20.89 -2.14
N PRO A 758 -33.87 -20.12 -1.62
CA PRO A 758 -34.45 -20.34 -0.30
C PRO A 758 -35.22 -21.65 -0.16
N GLN A 759 -35.72 -22.23 -1.26
CA GLN A 759 -36.54 -23.44 -1.25
C GLN A 759 -35.83 -24.66 -0.65
N VAL A 760 -34.49 -24.62 -0.55
CA VAL A 760 -33.70 -25.66 0.13
C VAL A 760 -34.10 -25.83 1.61
N CYS A 761 -34.69 -24.81 2.23
CA CYS A 761 -35.18 -24.88 3.61
C CYS A 761 -36.43 -25.76 3.75
N ASP A 762 -37.17 -25.98 2.65
CA ASP A 762 -38.37 -26.81 2.58
C ASP A 762 -38.07 -28.19 1.99
N ASP A 763 -37.20 -28.22 0.99
CA ASP A 763 -36.76 -29.43 0.29
C ASP A 763 -35.23 -29.46 0.11
N THR A 764 -34.56 -30.20 0.98
CA THR A 764 -33.09 -30.36 0.95
C THR A 764 -32.60 -31.20 -0.23
N SER A 765 -33.48 -31.88 -0.97
CA SER A 765 -33.10 -32.61 -2.19
C SER A 765 -32.64 -31.70 -3.32
N LEU A 766 -32.96 -30.41 -3.24
CA LEU A 766 -32.48 -29.35 -4.13
C LEU A 766 -30.99 -29.05 -3.96
N LEU A 767 -30.36 -29.50 -2.86
CA LEU A 767 -28.92 -29.43 -2.66
C LEU A 767 -28.19 -30.49 -3.50
N PRO A 768 -26.92 -30.28 -3.88
CA PRO A 768 -26.13 -31.27 -4.62
C PRO A 768 -26.14 -32.66 -3.97
N GLN A 769 -26.50 -33.69 -4.75
CA GLN A 769 -26.57 -35.09 -4.35
C GLN A 769 -25.50 -35.93 -5.05
N ALA A 770 -24.90 -36.88 -4.33
CA ALA A 770 -23.86 -37.75 -4.87
C ALA A 770 -24.49 -38.96 -5.58
N LYS A 771 -23.81 -39.49 -6.60
CA LYS A 771 -24.31 -40.64 -7.37
C LYS A 771 -24.31 -41.94 -6.59
N PHE A 772 -23.33 -42.13 -5.70
CA PHE A 772 -23.15 -43.38 -4.97
C PHE A 772 -23.11 -43.16 -3.46
N GLN A 773 -23.65 -44.15 -2.74
CA GLN A 773 -23.53 -44.27 -1.29
C GLN A 773 -22.80 -45.58 -0.98
N ILE A 774 -21.56 -45.49 -0.50
CA ILE A 774 -20.71 -46.65 -0.22
C ILE A 774 -20.72 -46.93 1.28
N PRO A 775 -21.09 -48.15 1.73
CA PRO A 775 -21.12 -48.47 3.15
C PRO A 775 -19.70 -48.53 3.74
N ILE A 776 -19.56 -47.99 4.96
CA ILE A 776 -18.36 -48.09 5.79
C ILE A 776 -18.61 -49.24 6.75
N ILE A 777 -17.82 -50.30 6.64
CA ILE A 777 -18.01 -51.53 7.42
C ILE A 777 -17.12 -51.53 8.68
N ALA A 778 -17.71 -51.90 9.82
CA ALA A 778 -17.00 -52.14 11.08
C ALA A 778 -16.12 -53.38 10.97
N LYS A 779 -14.83 -53.26 11.29
CA LYS A 779 -13.89 -54.39 11.26
C LYS A 779 -13.86 -55.24 12.52
N LYS A 780 -14.42 -54.75 13.61
CA LYS A 780 -14.40 -55.42 14.92
C LYS A 780 -15.67 -55.05 15.70
N SER A 781 -16.12 -55.97 16.54
CA SER A 781 -17.14 -55.71 17.56
C SER A 781 -16.50 -55.02 18.78
N GLY A 782 -17.26 -54.15 19.44
CA GLY A 782 -16.85 -53.52 20.70
C GLY A 782 -17.44 -52.12 20.89
N TRP A 783 -16.90 -51.40 21.86
CA TRP A 783 -17.20 -49.99 22.12
C TRP A 783 -16.21 -49.11 21.38
N ILE A 784 -16.69 -48.06 20.71
CA ILE A 784 -15.81 -47.09 20.04
C ILE A 784 -15.01 -46.35 21.10
N LYS A 785 -13.69 -46.56 21.09
CA LYS A 785 -12.74 -45.99 22.04
C LYS A 785 -12.17 -44.66 21.57
N ALA A 786 -11.90 -44.54 20.28
CA ALA A 786 -11.36 -43.32 19.68
C ALA A 786 -11.75 -43.23 18.21
N ILE A 787 -11.83 -42.00 17.71
CA ILE A 787 -12.10 -41.70 16.30
C ILE A 787 -11.03 -40.72 15.82
N ASN A 788 -10.23 -41.07 14.83
CA ASN A 788 -9.26 -40.14 14.26
C ASN A 788 -9.96 -39.17 13.29
N SER A 789 -10.55 -38.11 13.85
CA SER A 789 -11.30 -37.10 13.10
C SER A 789 -10.47 -36.42 12.01
N GLN A 790 -9.20 -36.12 12.30
CA GLN A 790 -8.28 -35.52 11.33
C GLN A 790 -8.09 -36.40 10.09
N GLN A 791 -7.86 -37.70 10.28
CA GLN A 791 -7.70 -38.65 9.17
C GLN A 791 -9.01 -38.85 8.38
N ILE A 792 -10.17 -38.74 9.02
CA ILE A 792 -11.46 -38.70 8.32
C ILE A 792 -11.53 -37.49 7.40
N GLY A 793 -11.17 -36.29 7.89
CA GLY A 793 -11.12 -35.07 7.08
C GLY A 793 -10.22 -35.24 5.86
N TYR A 794 -8.99 -35.76 6.03
CA TYR A 794 -8.09 -36.05 4.91
C TYR A 794 -8.63 -37.10 3.94
N ALA A 795 -9.25 -38.18 4.43
CA ALA A 795 -9.82 -39.20 3.56
C ALA A 795 -10.95 -38.65 2.67
N LEU A 796 -11.74 -37.69 3.17
CA LEU A 796 -12.81 -37.06 2.40
C LEU A 796 -12.30 -36.08 1.34
N ILE A 797 -11.09 -35.53 1.49
CA ILE A 797 -10.45 -34.71 0.45
C ILE A 797 -10.11 -35.55 -0.79
N ASP A 798 -9.88 -36.85 -0.63
CA ASP A 798 -9.58 -37.72 -1.78
C ASP A 798 -10.76 -37.76 -2.77
N ILE A 799 -12.00 -37.71 -2.29
CA ILE A 799 -13.24 -37.64 -3.10
C ILE A 799 -13.72 -36.20 -3.34
N ASP A 800 -12.81 -35.23 -3.21
CA ASP A 800 -13.00 -33.81 -3.47
C ASP A 800 -14.09 -33.14 -2.60
N ALA A 801 -14.39 -33.69 -1.42
CA ALA A 801 -15.29 -33.06 -0.44
C ALA A 801 -14.63 -31.86 0.30
N GLY A 802 -13.31 -31.70 0.16
CA GLY A 802 -12.51 -30.62 0.74
C GLY A 802 -11.38 -30.19 -0.19
N ARG A 803 -10.72 -29.07 0.14
CA ARG A 803 -9.70 -28.45 -0.71
C ARG A 803 -8.33 -29.12 -0.54
N LYS A 804 -7.68 -29.47 -1.65
CA LYS A 804 -6.24 -29.87 -1.68
C LYS A 804 -5.34 -28.64 -1.74
N THR A 805 -5.79 -27.60 -2.47
CA THR A 805 -5.16 -26.29 -2.59
C THR A 805 -6.26 -25.21 -2.61
N LEU A 806 -5.89 -23.94 -2.45
CA LEU A 806 -6.86 -22.83 -2.47
C LEU A 806 -7.73 -22.79 -3.74
N ASN A 807 -7.20 -23.27 -4.87
CA ASN A 807 -7.88 -23.28 -6.17
C ASN A 807 -8.57 -24.61 -6.50
N SER A 808 -8.64 -25.57 -5.58
CA SER A 808 -9.32 -26.85 -5.82
C SER A 808 -10.80 -26.64 -6.14
N LYS A 809 -11.28 -27.34 -7.17
CA LYS A 809 -12.71 -27.49 -7.44
C LYS A 809 -13.27 -28.55 -6.50
N LEU A 810 -14.34 -28.22 -5.81
CA LEU A 810 -14.99 -29.11 -4.84
C LEU A 810 -16.13 -29.89 -5.49
N ASN A 811 -16.34 -31.11 -5.02
CA ASN A 811 -17.60 -31.81 -5.17
C ASN A 811 -18.44 -31.55 -3.91
N TYR A 812 -19.42 -30.64 -4.01
CA TYR A 812 -20.25 -30.27 -2.88
C TYR A 812 -21.15 -31.39 -2.37
N ALA A 813 -21.41 -32.40 -3.20
CA ALA A 813 -22.23 -33.55 -2.86
C ALA A 813 -21.45 -34.66 -2.13
N SER A 814 -20.11 -34.68 -2.28
CA SER A 814 -19.25 -35.67 -1.63
C SER A 814 -19.17 -35.43 -0.12
N GLY A 815 -19.05 -36.52 0.65
CA GLY A 815 -18.92 -36.45 2.11
C GLY A 815 -19.15 -37.80 2.77
N ALA A 816 -19.49 -37.80 4.06
CA ALA A 816 -19.84 -38.99 4.81
C ALA A 816 -20.97 -38.78 5.83
N PHE A 817 -21.71 -39.86 6.08
CA PHE A 817 -22.63 -40.00 7.21
C PHE A 817 -21.99 -40.93 8.25
N LEU A 818 -21.77 -40.41 9.46
CA LEU A 818 -21.01 -40.98 10.57
C LEU A 818 -21.79 -40.77 11.89
N PRO A 819 -22.85 -41.56 12.14
CA PRO A 819 -23.76 -41.33 13.28
C PRO A 819 -23.18 -41.80 14.62
N TYR A 820 -22.23 -42.73 14.62
CA TYR A 820 -21.68 -43.30 15.86
C TYR A 820 -20.55 -42.45 16.42
N LYS A 821 -20.54 -42.30 17.75
CA LYS A 821 -19.58 -41.51 18.53
C LYS A 821 -18.77 -42.40 19.49
N ILE A 822 -17.76 -41.80 20.11
CA ILE A 822 -16.99 -42.45 21.18
C ILE A 822 -17.96 -42.85 22.31
N GLY A 823 -17.85 -44.10 22.76
CA GLY A 823 -18.75 -44.70 23.75
C GLY A 823 -19.99 -45.38 23.17
N ASP A 824 -20.21 -45.37 21.85
CA ASP A 824 -21.23 -46.20 21.22
C ASP A 824 -20.73 -47.63 20.98
N LYS A 825 -21.66 -48.60 21.00
CA LYS A 825 -21.37 -50.03 20.79
C LYS A 825 -21.68 -50.43 19.34
N ILE A 826 -20.76 -51.17 18.72
CA ILE A 826 -20.89 -51.67 17.35
C ILE A 826 -20.60 -53.17 17.27
N THR A 827 -21.15 -53.83 16.27
CA THR A 827 -20.85 -55.24 15.92
C THR A 827 -19.99 -55.28 14.66
N GLU A 828 -19.07 -56.24 14.59
CA GLU A 828 -18.29 -56.54 13.38
C GLU A 828 -19.20 -56.75 12.17
N ASN A 829 -18.74 -56.33 11.00
CA ASN A 829 -19.46 -56.38 9.73
C ASN A 829 -20.75 -55.54 9.65
N SER A 830 -21.13 -54.82 10.71
CA SER A 830 -22.21 -53.83 10.63
C SER A 830 -21.77 -52.53 9.94
N VAL A 831 -22.74 -51.72 9.52
CA VAL A 831 -22.50 -50.45 8.84
C VAL A 831 -22.21 -49.36 9.88
N LEU A 832 -20.97 -48.87 9.91
CA LEU A 832 -20.52 -47.71 10.70
C LEU A 832 -21.04 -46.38 10.15
N GLY A 833 -21.32 -46.33 8.86
CA GLY A 833 -21.63 -45.09 8.17
C GLY A 833 -21.63 -45.28 6.66
N LYS A 834 -21.68 -44.17 5.92
CA LYS A 834 -21.70 -44.17 4.46
C LYS A 834 -20.79 -43.08 3.91
N VAL A 835 -20.11 -43.35 2.81
CA VAL A 835 -19.39 -42.36 1.99
C VAL A 835 -20.29 -41.98 0.81
N PHE A 836 -20.48 -40.69 0.58
CA PHE A 836 -21.18 -40.14 -0.58
C PHE A 836 -20.13 -39.67 -1.58
N CYS A 837 -20.19 -40.15 -2.81
CA CYS A 837 -19.23 -39.79 -3.86
C CYS A 837 -19.78 -40.01 -5.27
N ASP A 838 -19.11 -39.43 -6.26
CA ASP A 838 -19.44 -39.62 -7.68
C ASP A 838 -18.56 -40.67 -8.38
N ASP A 839 -17.44 -41.06 -7.76
CA ASP A 839 -16.57 -42.15 -8.20
C ASP A 839 -16.66 -43.31 -7.20
N LYS A 840 -17.24 -44.43 -7.66
CA LYS A 840 -17.46 -45.61 -6.84
C LYS A 840 -16.15 -46.24 -6.33
N ILE A 841 -15.13 -46.36 -7.19
CA ILE A 841 -13.86 -47.02 -6.84
C ILE A 841 -13.14 -46.20 -5.77
N LEU A 842 -13.10 -44.88 -5.98
CA LEU A 842 -12.49 -43.96 -5.02
C LEU A 842 -13.28 -43.93 -3.69
N GLY A 843 -14.61 -43.96 -3.76
CA GLY A 843 -15.48 -44.07 -2.59
C GLY A 843 -15.22 -45.32 -1.75
N GLU A 844 -15.01 -46.48 -2.37
CA GLU A 844 -14.64 -47.72 -1.69
C GLU A 844 -13.27 -47.63 -0.99
N LEU A 845 -12.29 -46.96 -1.61
CA LEU A 845 -11.00 -46.70 -0.99
C LEU A 845 -11.14 -45.78 0.23
N VAL A 846 -11.92 -44.70 0.11
CA VAL A 846 -12.18 -43.76 1.21
C VAL A 846 -12.96 -44.44 2.34
N ALA A 847 -13.97 -45.26 2.05
CA ALA A 847 -14.70 -46.01 3.07
C ALA A 847 -13.77 -46.94 3.87
N LYS A 848 -12.82 -47.61 3.20
CA LYS A 848 -11.78 -48.42 3.86
C LYS A 848 -10.83 -47.57 4.73
N LYS A 849 -10.47 -46.36 4.29
CA LYS A 849 -9.65 -45.42 5.08
C LYS A 849 -10.40 -44.95 6.34
N ILE A 850 -11.65 -44.54 6.20
CA ILE A 850 -12.48 -44.07 7.33
C ILE A 850 -12.71 -45.20 8.33
N SER A 851 -12.99 -46.43 7.88
CA SER A 851 -13.14 -47.60 8.76
C SER A 851 -11.90 -47.81 9.67
N LYS A 852 -10.69 -47.54 9.17
CA LYS A 852 -9.44 -47.62 9.96
C LYS A 852 -9.27 -46.50 10.97
N CYS A 853 -10.05 -45.42 10.90
CA CYS A 853 -9.99 -44.30 11.84
C CYS A 853 -10.69 -44.61 13.17
N TYR A 854 -11.46 -45.70 13.25
CA TYR A 854 -12.15 -46.13 14.47
C TYR A 854 -11.32 -47.15 15.24
N ALA A 855 -11.07 -46.87 16.51
CA ALA A 855 -10.48 -47.81 17.45
C ALA A 855 -11.56 -48.37 18.39
N PHE A 856 -11.47 -49.66 18.70
CA PHE A 856 -12.47 -50.39 19.49
C PHE A 856 -11.89 -50.90 20.81
N SER A 857 -12.72 -50.94 21.85
CA SER A 857 -12.46 -51.57 23.15
C SER A 857 -13.46 -52.70 23.41
N GLN A 858 -13.02 -53.76 24.09
CA GLN A 858 -13.93 -54.82 24.56
C GLN A 858 -14.68 -54.42 25.83
N THR A 859 -14.14 -53.49 26.61
CA THR A 859 -14.79 -52.90 27.78
C THR A 859 -15.57 -51.65 27.41
N LYS A 860 -16.62 -51.35 28.20
CA LYS A 860 -17.44 -50.14 28.02
C LYS A 860 -16.56 -48.89 28.07
N VAL A 861 -16.78 -47.98 27.13
CA VAL A 861 -16.15 -46.65 27.06
C VAL A 861 -17.23 -45.63 27.38
N GLU A 862 -16.96 -44.72 28.31
CA GLU A 862 -17.89 -43.63 28.64
C GLU A 862 -17.89 -42.57 27.53
N LYS A 863 -19.05 -41.92 27.35
CA LYS A 863 -19.16 -40.81 26.38
C LYS A 863 -18.34 -39.61 26.87
N GLU A 864 -17.66 -38.94 25.95
CA GLU A 864 -16.84 -37.78 26.30
C GLU A 864 -17.70 -36.52 26.50
N LYS A 865 -17.21 -35.61 27.34
CA LYS A 865 -17.82 -34.28 27.49
C LYS A 865 -17.60 -33.45 26.22
N LEU A 866 -18.63 -32.72 25.81
CA LEU A 866 -18.61 -31.86 24.63
C LEU A 866 -18.08 -30.46 24.95
N ILE A 867 -18.54 -29.86 26.05
CA ILE A 867 -18.02 -28.60 26.59
C ILE A 867 -16.99 -28.91 27.67
N LEU A 868 -15.74 -28.51 27.42
CA LEU A 868 -14.60 -28.78 28.30
C LEU A 868 -14.34 -27.64 29.28
N GLY A 869 -14.80 -26.43 28.97
CA GLY A 869 -14.70 -25.27 29.85
C GLY A 869 -15.10 -23.97 29.15
N ILE A 870 -15.07 -22.88 29.91
CA ILE A 870 -15.35 -21.54 29.43
C ILE A 870 -14.42 -20.54 30.11
N LEU A 871 -13.93 -19.56 29.34
CA LEU A 871 -13.19 -18.39 29.79
C LEU A 871 -14.01 -17.15 29.42
N LYS A 872 -14.33 -16.31 30.40
CA LYS A 872 -15.15 -15.11 30.23
C LYS A 872 -14.33 -13.83 30.33
#